data_AF-A0A975GHC4-F1
#
_entry.id   AF-A0A975GHC4-F1
#
_cell.length_a   1.000
_cell.length_b   1.000
_cell.length_c   1.000
_cell.angle_alpha   90.00
_cell.angle_beta   90.00
_cell.angle_gamma   90.00
#
_symmetry.space_group_name_H-M   'P 1'
#
loop_
_entity.id
_entity.type
_entity.pdbx_description
1 polymer ?
#
loop_
_entity_poly.entity_id
_entity_poly.type
_entity_poly.pdbx_seq_one_letter_code
_entity_poly.pdbx_strand_id
1 'polypeptide(L)'
;MKPVTSFICLIIVTAVLTGAGLRLHFLQKNAGQTQAETGEKNSPAAEDEKLFYALLDAKLIKPGTENDQLIIEPPDFILKIKAEQTGFSADEIEKQEKLVNALYGSPVGRFVRTQVRLWNESRHLAGIRDNRNKGAAVSANTGSQWQAYETENPDWIFPNTGDRVSEDFGYVNNGKLIPGFSDWFTAHSISESVEFRTEIHAENAVPDFMVQVIGTPVSVYPEPKGMTACINPNPQKDQTADACQILFSLKKGINEIKIKVKSVQNKEPRIAGLSIRKISNPPGFEWVKTKPVMLSPSLKPLKIFTSDKIELADDAGCPTAQSEKLGLTSLTGMADRMPYSLSGILARSILPSNMKSVTLTIDSRIQQAAQESLELKIKEFFQGDKYSEERRGAIVVIDPENGAVLAAAQYPEPLNPRLFHPWDLASFSKIYPVKNPMIVKAWQGLDKHNAPGSTFKTVTALSAMEAAEGNNALKKFIQGFSRSEFEKNTGLSLNCASYDPVSMACVPPDACLLYHPVTKKCVKKKYPYSIDNFSDAPLSSSFEPNINTFGLRQAVRDSVNVWFVRLALLFDGKAALEYDQAFAARRRENPVMPDFQLVRTAQKLGFGDNLIDLAPNPPSDLHLFRHKSGEGDVLSARPGKPDLMNPKMQGLVNVLAKSSIGHSVTVSPLQMARISAFISNKKLVSPFIVQSWGNHDAEISKPEKPVFDDGLLDILKQGMKAVPETGSAETAFKKFRKGKGVFGKTGTANVALYERGREITQKDFFTAWFTGWYEPENSKDKKNSKDKKIAFACMITHAAGKGKNTGGSVCAPVAAEMLNRLYNENEVKE
;
A
#
# COMPACT_ATOMS: atom_id res chain seq x y z
N MET A 1 49.89 45.74 19.50
CA MET A 1 49.55 46.71 18.44
C MET A 1 48.57 46.06 17.48
N LYS A 2 47.43 46.71 17.18
CA LYS A 2 46.53 46.35 16.06
C LYS A 2 47.23 46.66 14.71
N PRO A 3 46.76 46.11 13.58
CA PRO A 3 45.81 46.83 12.70
C PRO A 3 44.64 45.94 12.21
N VAL A 4 43.38 46.37 11.98
CA VAL A 4 42.84 47.49 11.14
C VAL A 4 42.99 47.07 9.65
N THR A 5 42.00 46.94 8.75
CA THR A 5 40.69 47.61 8.52
C THR A 5 39.96 46.92 7.35
N SER A 6 38.62 47.03 7.30
CA SER A 6 37.69 47.19 6.15
C SER A 6 36.35 46.57 6.57
N PHE A 7 35.28 47.27 7.00
CA PHE A 7 34.60 48.47 6.51
C PHE A 7 34.23 48.42 5.02
N ILE A 8 32.92 48.56 4.78
CA ILE A 8 32.22 48.88 3.53
C ILE A 8 31.82 47.70 2.64
N CYS A 9 30.68 47.12 3.00
CA CYS A 9 29.48 46.94 2.15
C CYS A 9 28.45 46.26 3.05
N LEU A 10 27.78 46.94 3.99
CA LEU A 10 26.74 47.93 3.74
C LEU A 10 25.80 47.50 2.60
N ILE A 11 24.59 47.10 2.99
CA ILE A 11 23.36 47.11 2.18
C ILE A 11 23.39 46.15 1.00
N ILE A 12 23.12 44.87 1.26
CA ILE A 12 21.97 44.10 0.75
C ILE A 12 21.79 42.92 1.74
N VAL A 13 20.66 42.53 2.31
CA VAL A 13 19.29 43.01 2.42
C VAL A 13 18.74 42.24 3.63
N THR A 14 18.05 42.95 4.52
CA THR A 14 16.77 42.55 5.12
C THR A 14 16.47 41.04 5.20
N ALA A 15 16.70 40.42 6.35
CA ALA A 15 15.75 39.56 7.09
C ALA A 15 16.48 38.65 8.08
N VAL A 16 15.95 38.56 9.30
CA VAL A 16 16.27 37.56 10.32
C VAL A 16 17.72 37.70 10.83
N LEU A 17 17.99 38.45 11.89
CA LEU A 17 18.05 37.88 13.24
C LEU A 17 18.41 39.00 14.24
N THR A 18 17.41 39.78 14.64
CA THR A 18 17.22 40.35 16.00
C THR A 18 15.90 41.13 15.95
N GLY A 19 14.79 40.39 16.08
CA GLY A 19 13.45 40.97 15.93
C GLY A 19 12.32 39.98 16.20
N ALA A 20 12.33 39.32 17.37
CA ALA A 20 11.16 38.96 18.17
C ALA A 20 11.62 38.04 19.31
N GLY A 21 11.46 38.47 20.56
CA GLY A 21 11.67 37.58 21.71
C GLY A 21 12.01 38.23 23.04
N LEU A 22 12.16 39.55 23.13
CA LEU A 22 12.17 40.26 24.42
C LEU A 22 11.66 41.70 24.26
N ARG A 23 10.34 41.84 24.18
CA ARG A 23 9.66 42.92 24.91
C ARG A 23 9.06 42.28 26.15
N LEU A 24 9.87 42.24 27.20
CA LEU A 24 9.36 42.50 28.53
C LEU A 24 8.62 43.84 28.44
N HIS A 25 7.31 43.79 28.59
CA HIS A 25 6.57 44.90 29.14
C HIS A 25 6.81 44.88 30.66
N PHE A 26 8.02 45.29 31.09
CA PHE A 26 8.17 45.90 32.40
C PHE A 26 7.84 47.38 32.18
N LEU A 27 6.61 47.78 32.50
CA LEU A 27 6.22 49.10 33.02
C LEU A 27 4.70 49.13 33.19
N GLN A 28 4.20 48.43 34.20
CA GLN A 28 3.25 49.02 35.13
C GLN A 28 3.28 48.25 36.46
N LYS A 29 4.41 48.39 37.16
CA LYS A 29 4.35 48.50 38.61
C LYS A 29 3.88 49.93 38.88
N ASN A 30 2.58 50.11 39.12
CA ASN A 30 2.00 50.98 40.15
C ASN A 30 0.48 51.10 39.99
N ALA A 31 -0.20 50.97 41.13
CA ALA A 31 -1.63 51.17 41.38
C ALA A 31 -2.54 50.15 40.68
N GLY A 32 -3.26 49.25 41.35
CA GLY A 32 -3.64 49.17 42.75
C GLY A 32 -4.99 48.44 42.78
N GLN A 33 -5.07 47.43 43.64
CA GLN A 33 -6.30 46.77 44.11
C GLN A 33 -7.08 45.85 43.15
N THR A 34 -7.62 44.79 43.80
CA THR A 34 -8.70 43.87 43.39
C THR A 34 -8.31 42.87 42.29
N GLN A 35 -8.43 41.55 42.43
CA GLN A 35 -9.28 40.63 43.21
C GLN A 35 -8.48 39.32 43.37
N ALA A 36 -8.36 38.70 44.55
CA ALA A 36 -9.34 37.79 45.16
C ALA A 36 -9.93 36.75 44.18
N GLU A 37 -9.70 35.47 44.49
CA GLU A 37 -10.45 34.29 44.03
C GLU A 37 -10.26 33.84 42.57
N THR A 38 -9.33 32.89 42.36
CA THR A 38 -9.67 31.52 41.92
C THR A 38 -8.46 30.62 42.12
N GLY A 39 -8.60 29.60 42.96
CA GLY A 39 -7.59 28.56 43.12
C GLY A 39 -7.48 27.68 41.87
N GLU A 40 -6.42 27.86 41.08
CA GLU A 40 -5.96 26.86 40.14
C GLU A 40 -5.19 25.78 40.92
N LYS A 41 -5.84 24.63 41.15
CA LYS A 41 -5.11 23.38 41.42
C LYS A 41 -4.29 23.06 40.17
N ASN A 42 -2.97 23.14 40.25
CA ASN A 42 -2.07 22.62 39.22
C ASN A 42 -2.50 21.18 38.89
N SER A 43 -2.83 20.90 37.62
CA SER A 43 -3.17 19.54 37.21
C SER A 43 -1.96 18.61 37.40
N PRO A 44 -2.13 17.33 37.75
CA PRO A 44 -1.03 16.36 37.88
C PRO A 44 -0.12 16.33 36.64
N ALA A 45 -0.70 16.53 35.44
CA ALA A 45 0.01 16.57 34.16
C ALA A 45 0.97 17.76 33.98
N ALA A 46 0.90 18.78 34.83
CA ALA A 46 1.83 19.91 34.86
C ALA A 46 2.99 19.69 35.85
N GLU A 47 2.81 18.82 36.85
CA GLU A 47 3.86 18.44 37.82
C GLU A 47 4.79 17.37 37.25
N ASP A 48 4.25 16.40 36.50
CA ASP A 48 5.03 15.35 35.81
C ASP A 48 6.01 15.94 34.79
N GLU A 49 5.54 16.92 34.01
CA GLU A 49 6.31 17.62 32.98
C GLU A 49 7.44 18.45 33.60
N LYS A 50 7.15 19.22 34.65
CA LYS A 50 8.16 20.00 35.38
C LYS A 50 9.24 19.11 35.99
N LEU A 51 8.86 17.99 36.60
CA LEU A 51 9.83 17.05 37.17
C LEU A 51 10.70 16.43 36.07
N PHE A 52 10.12 15.98 34.97
CA PHE A 52 10.86 15.36 33.86
C PHE A 52 11.90 16.32 33.26
N TYR A 53 11.53 17.57 32.99
CA TYR A 53 12.48 18.57 32.49
C TYR A 53 13.57 18.90 33.49
N ALA A 54 13.24 19.03 34.78
CA ALA A 54 14.25 19.24 35.81
C ALA A 54 15.25 18.08 35.90
N LEU A 55 14.79 16.84 35.67
CA LEU A 55 15.64 15.65 35.60
C LEU A 55 16.53 15.62 34.34
N LEU A 56 16.01 16.08 33.18
CA LEU A 56 16.80 16.23 31.95
C LEU A 56 17.89 17.28 32.10
N ASP A 57 17.55 18.46 32.62
CA ASP A 57 18.50 19.56 32.84
C ASP A 57 19.60 19.17 33.83
N ALA A 58 19.22 18.41 34.88
CA ALA A 58 20.15 17.86 35.85
C ALA A 58 20.96 16.66 35.31
N LYS A 59 20.70 16.21 34.08
CA LYS A 59 21.30 15.01 33.46
C LYS A 59 21.06 13.71 34.24
N LEU A 60 20.02 13.68 35.09
CA LEU A 60 19.52 12.48 35.76
C LEU A 60 18.69 11.60 34.82
N ILE A 61 18.19 12.19 33.72
CA ILE A 61 17.70 11.48 32.54
C ILE A 61 18.50 11.98 31.34
N LYS A 62 19.09 11.07 30.54
CA LYS A 62 20.00 11.45 29.44
C LYS A 62 19.87 10.54 28.21
N PRO A 63 20.30 10.97 27.00
CA PRO A 63 20.28 10.10 25.82
C PRO A 63 21.23 8.91 26.03
N GLY A 64 20.81 7.74 25.58
CA GLY A 64 21.75 6.67 25.23
C GLY A 64 22.59 7.07 24.01
N THR A 65 23.82 6.56 23.94
CA THR A 65 24.81 6.94 22.92
C THR A 65 24.50 6.42 21.51
N GLU A 66 23.69 5.36 21.37
CA GLU A 66 23.55 4.65 20.09
C GLU A 66 22.10 4.47 19.58
N ASN A 67 21.06 4.52 20.43
CA ASN A 67 19.74 3.94 20.10
C ASN A 67 18.48 4.80 20.41
N ASP A 68 18.58 6.13 20.51
CA ASP A 68 17.45 7.04 20.85
C ASP A 68 16.73 6.72 22.20
N GLN A 69 17.37 5.94 23.07
CA GLN A 69 16.87 5.58 24.40
C GLN A 69 17.15 6.68 25.42
N LEU A 70 16.42 6.63 26.54
CA LEU A 70 16.67 7.44 27.73
C LEU A 70 17.27 6.59 28.85
N ILE A 71 18.38 7.06 29.43
CA ILE A 71 19.02 6.46 30.61
C ILE A 71 18.58 7.25 31.83
N ILE A 72 18.12 6.56 32.87
CA ILE A 72 17.82 7.15 34.19
C ILE A 72 18.98 6.82 35.13
N GLU A 73 19.55 7.83 35.79
CA GLU A 73 20.58 7.64 36.81
C GLU A 73 20.00 6.91 38.04
N PRO A 74 20.72 5.92 38.61
CA PRO A 74 20.17 5.00 39.61
C PRO A 74 19.92 5.68 40.97
N PRO A 75 19.18 5.03 41.91
CA PRO A 75 18.82 5.64 43.21
C PRO A 75 20.04 6.04 44.05
N ASP A 76 21.15 5.32 43.88
CA ASP A 76 22.43 5.53 44.55
C ASP A 76 23.35 6.52 43.82
N PHE A 77 22.88 7.16 42.75
CA PHE A 77 23.66 8.16 41.99
C PHE A 77 24.26 9.26 42.88
N ILE A 78 23.52 9.71 43.91
CA ILE A 78 24.00 10.71 44.86
C ILE A 78 25.17 10.19 45.70
N LEU A 79 25.12 8.92 46.10
CA LEU A 79 26.22 8.29 46.82
C LEU A 79 27.45 8.18 45.92
N LYS A 80 27.23 7.84 44.64
CA LYS A 80 28.29 7.74 43.63
C LYS A 80 29.00 9.08 43.41
N ILE A 81 28.28 10.17 43.16
CA ILE A 81 28.89 11.50 42.95
C ILE A 81 29.59 12.04 44.21
N LYS A 82 29.06 11.76 45.41
CA LYS A 82 29.68 12.11 46.70
C LYS A 82 30.97 11.32 46.93
N ALA A 83 31.00 10.05 46.54
CA ALA A 83 32.17 9.17 46.67
C ALA A 83 33.27 9.46 45.64
N GLU A 84 32.88 9.78 44.40
CA GLU A 84 33.80 9.97 43.27
C GLU A 84 34.39 11.40 43.20
N GLN A 85 33.99 12.31 44.11
CA GLN A 85 34.38 13.74 44.08
C GLN A 85 34.20 14.38 42.69
N THR A 86 33.17 13.95 41.97
CA THR A 86 32.79 14.52 40.68
C THR A 86 32.54 16.01 40.90
N GLY A 87 33.15 16.89 40.10
CA GLY A 87 33.27 18.34 40.33
C GLY A 87 31.97 19.18 40.38
N PHE A 88 30.98 18.72 41.13
CA PHE A 88 29.77 19.43 41.52
C PHE A 88 30.02 20.16 42.85
N SER A 89 29.50 21.37 42.96
CA SER A 89 29.42 22.12 44.20
C SER A 89 28.43 21.47 45.20
N ALA A 90 28.54 21.83 46.48
CA ALA A 90 27.63 21.33 47.52
C ALA A 90 26.15 21.64 47.19
N ASP A 91 25.87 22.83 46.67
CA ASP A 91 24.53 23.26 46.27
C ASP A 91 24.01 22.44 45.07
N GLU A 92 24.88 22.07 44.13
CA GLU A 92 24.52 21.20 43.00
C GLU A 92 24.22 19.78 43.47
N ILE A 93 24.99 19.24 44.40
CA ILE A 93 24.73 17.91 44.99
C ILE A 93 23.39 17.93 45.73
N GLU A 94 23.08 18.97 46.49
CA GLU A 94 21.79 19.09 47.19
C GLU A 94 20.62 19.18 46.19
N LYS A 95 20.80 19.90 45.07
CA LYS A 95 19.80 19.98 44.00
C LYS A 95 19.58 18.64 43.30
N GLN A 96 20.66 17.91 43.01
CA GLN A 96 20.62 16.56 42.46
C GLN A 96 19.90 15.61 43.44
N GLU A 97 20.22 15.69 44.74
CA GLU A 97 19.64 14.85 45.79
C GLU A 97 18.14 15.08 45.94
N LYS A 98 17.68 16.33 45.87
CA LYS A 98 16.24 16.66 45.82
C LYS A 98 15.56 16.05 44.60
N LEU A 99 16.18 16.09 43.42
CA LEU A 99 15.61 15.54 42.19
C LEU A 99 15.64 14.01 42.16
N VAL A 100 16.69 13.37 42.67
CA VAL A 100 16.76 11.90 42.83
C VAL A 100 15.72 11.43 43.84
N ASN A 101 15.52 12.16 44.95
CA ASN A 101 14.46 11.86 45.91
C ASN A 101 13.06 12.09 45.32
N ALA A 102 12.86 13.15 44.53
CA ALA A 102 11.61 13.38 43.83
C ALA A 102 11.34 12.32 42.76
N LEU A 103 12.38 11.91 42.02
CA LEU A 103 12.33 10.79 41.10
C LEU A 103 11.92 9.55 41.88
N TYR A 104 12.76 8.99 42.75
CA TYR A 104 12.56 7.68 43.38
C TYR A 104 11.48 7.62 44.46
N GLY A 105 11.28 8.69 45.22
CA GLY A 105 10.43 8.74 46.42
C GLY A 105 9.02 9.32 46.23
N SER A 106 8.67 9.86 45.05
CA SER A 106 7.34 10.48 44.84
C SER A 106 6.43 9.74 43.85
N PRO A 107 5.09 9.91 43.92
CA PRO A 107 4.16 9.41 42.91
C PRO A 107 4.42 9.94 41.49
N VAL A 108 4.75 11.23 41.38
CA VAL A 108 5.10 11.91 40.11
C VAL A 108 6.38 11.29 39.52
N GLY A 109 7.40 11.04 40.34
CA GLY A 109 8.63 10.40 39.89
C GLY A 109 8.45 8.92 39.52
N ARG A 110 7.52 8.21 40.18
CA ARG A 110 7.07 6.87 39.75
C ARG A 110 6.40 6.93 38.37
N PHE A 111 5.58 7.93 38.11
CA PHE A 111 4.96 8.15 36.80
C PHE A 111 6.01 8.43 35.73
N VAL A 112 6.95 9.35 35.99
CA VAL A 112 8.07 9.67 35.08
C VAL A 112 8.91 8.42 34.76
N ARG A 113 9.34 7.63 35.75
CA ARG A 113 10.06 6.36 35.50
C ARG A 113 9.24 5.39 34.65
N THR A 114 7.94 5.30 34.91
CA THR A 114 7.03 4.43 34.14
C THR A 114 6.97 4.86 32.68
N GLN A 115 6.84 6.16 32.43
CA GLN A 115 6.79 6.73 31.10
C GLN A 115 8.10 6.56 30.31
N VAL A 116 9.25 6.79 30.96
CA VAL A 116 10.58 6.56 30.36
C VAL A 116 10.80 5.08 30.04
N ARG A 117 10.37 4.18 30.92
CA ARG A 117 10.39 2.74 30.68
C ARG A 117 9.54 2.37 29.46
N LEU A 118 8.28 2.81 29.41
CA LEU A 118 7.37 2.56 28.28
C LEU A 118 7.92 3.12 26.95
N TRP A 119 8.57 4.30 26.99
CA TRP A 119 9.26 4.88 25.85
C TRP A 119 10.38 3.99 25.34
N ASN A 120 11.29 3.55 26.23
CA ASN A 120 12.40 2.67 25.86
C ASN A 120 11.91 1.31 25.37
N GLU A 121 10.90 0.72 26.02
CA GLU A 121 10.26 -0.55 25.63
C GLU A 121 9.65 -0.47 24.21
N SER A 122 9.17 0.70 23.78
CA SER A 122 8.50 0.85 22.49
C SER A 122 9.44 0.89 21.27
N ARG A 123 10.77 1.03 21.47
CA ARG A 123 11.75 1.35 20.42
C ARG A 123 12.49 0.14 19.86
N HIS A 124 12.71 -0.89 20.67
CA HIS A 124 13.42 -2.11 20.29
C HIS A 124 12.63 -3.32 20.77
N LEU A 125 12.22 -4.16 19.83
CA LEU A 125 11.33 -5.29 20.11
C LEU A 125 11.90 -6.58 19.55
N ALA A 126 11.93 -7.61 20.38
CA ALA A 126 12.02 -8.99 19.94
C ALA A 126 10.76 -9.73 20.42
N GLY A 127 10.22 -10.62 19.58
CA GLY A 127 9.02 -11.38 19.95
C GLY A 127 9.02 -12.76 19.33
N ILE A 128 8.45 -13.72 20.04
CA ILE A 128 8.31 -15.11 19.58
C ILE A 128 6.92 -15.66 19.92
N ARG A 129 6.43 -16.57 19.09
CA ARG A 129 5.29 -17.43 19.42
C ARG A 129 5.32 -18.71 18.60
N ASP A 130 4.61 -19.73 19.06
CA ASP A 130 4.33 -20.90 18.25
C ASP A 130 2.97 -20.82 17.55
N ASN A 131 2.90 -21.45 16.37
CA ASN A 131 1.72 -21.40 15.51
C ASN A 131 0.81 -22.64 15.65
N ARG A 132 0.49 -23.09 16.88
CA ARG A 132 -0.44 -24.23 17.10
C ARG A 132 -1.90 -23.77 17.17
N ASN A 133 -2.84 -24.62 16.71
CA ASN A 133 -4.28 -24.45 16.98
C ASN A 133 -4.63 -24.93 18.40
N LYS A 134 -5.46 -24.19 19.14
CA LYS A 134 -6.09 -24.70 20.38
C LYS A 134 -6.82 -26.02 20.10
N GLY A 135 -6.33 -27.13 20.67
CA GLY A 135 -6.88 -28.49 20.51
C GLY A 135 -6.09 -29.43 19.59
N ALA A 136 -5.04 -28.97 18.90
CA ALA A 136 -4.13 -29.85 18.18
C ALA A 136 -3.11 -30.48 19.15
N ALA A 137 -3.02 -31.80 19.20
CA ALA A 137 -2.19 -32.51 20.17
C ALA A 137 -0.68 -32.28 19.96
N VAL A 138 -0.05 -31.68 20.98
CA VAL A 138 1.38 -31.78 21.35
C VAL A 138 1.46 -31.80 22.90
N SER A 139 0.67 -32.70 23.49
CA SER A 139 0.24 -32.82 24.91
C SER A 139 -0.83 -31.82 25.37
N ALA A 140 -1.92 -32.37 25.92
CA ALA A 140 -3.15 -31.66 26.29
C ALA A 140 -3.09 -30.91 27.65
N ASN A 141 -1.91 -30.74 28.24
CA ASN A 141 -1.75 -29.92 29.44
C ASN A 141 -0.40 -29.21 29.40
N THR A 142 -0.46 -27.88 29.33
CA THR A 142 0.62 -26.86 29.26
C THR A 142 1.19 -26.56 27.86
N GLY A 143 0.96 -25.32 27.39
CA GLY A 143 1.54 -24.77 26.15
C GLY A 143 3.06 -24.63 26.21
N SER A 144 3.67 -24.02 25.17
CA SER A 144 5.11 -23.75 25.17
C SER A 144 5.35 -22.62 26.18
N GLN A 145 6.14 -22.89 27.22
CA GLN A 145 6.52 -21.87 28.18
C GLN A 145 7.79 -21.18 27.67
N TRP A 146 7.61 -20.25 26.73
CA TRP A 146 8.71 -19.42 26.27
C TRP A 146 9.29 -18.59 27.43
N GLN A 147 10.61 -18.52 27.48
CA GLN A 147 11.37 -17.69 28.40
C GLN A 147 12.40 -16.89 27.61
N ALA A 148 12.64 -15.63 27.99
CA ALA A 148 13.61 -14.76 27.34
C ALA A 148 14.79 -14.53 28.27
N TYR A 149 15.97 -14.65 27.69
CA TYR A 149 17.25 -14.45 28.35
C TYR A 149 18.00 -13.33 27.67
N GLU A 150 18.67 -12.51 28.46
CA GLU A 150 19.65 -11.59 27.93
C GLU A 150 20.88 -12.35 27.47
N THR A 151 21.37 -12.08 26.25
CA THR A 151 22.45 -12.88 25.67
C THR A 151 23.82 -12.58 26.28
N GLU A 152 23.96 -11.48 27.01
CA GLU A 152 25.19 -11.08 27.70
C GLU A 152 25.20 -11.48 29.18
N ASN A 153 24.02 -11.75 29.76
CA ASN A 153 23.87 -12.24 31.13
C ASN A 153 22.80 -13.36 31.19
N PRO A 154 23.21 -14.63 31.02
CA PRO A 154 22.28 -15.76 30.91
C PRO A 154 21.49 -16.05 32.21
N ASP A 155 21.94 -15.52 33.35
CA ASP A 155 21.26 -15.65 34.64
C ASP A 155 20.15 -14.60 34.82
N TRP A 156 20.08 -13.59 33.94
CA TRP A 156 19.06 -12.57 33.97
C TRP A 156 17.89 -12.93 33.05
N ILE A 157 16.81 -13.38 33.69
CA ILE A 157 15.53 -13.66 33.03
C ILE A 157 14.82 -12.31 32.84
N PHE A 158 14.45 -11.97 31.60
CA PHE A 158 13.56 -10.84 31.39
C PHE A 158 12.26 -11.13 32.15
N PRO A 159 11.81 -10.27 33.09
CA PRO A 159 10.57 -10.51 33.80
C PRO A 159 9.46 -10.70 32.76
N ASN A 160 8.72 -11.81 32.88
CA ASN A 160 7.62 -12.11 31.97
C ASN A 160 6.70 -10.89 31.93
N THR A 161 6.68 -10.19 30.80
CA THR A 161 5.82 -9.01 30.68
C THR A 161 4.36 -9.36 30.43
N GLY A 162 3.99 -10.66 30.45
CA GLY A 162 2.63 -11.19 30.56
C GLY A 162 1.58 -10.47 29.72
N ASP A 163 1.13 -11.12 28.65
CA ASP A 163 -0.09 -10.84 27.90
C ASP A 163 -0.36 -9.36 27.56
N ARG A 164 0.15 -8.92 26.40
CA ARG A 164 -0.41 -7.73 25.72
C ARG A 164 -1.34 -8.10 24.56
N VAL A 165 -1.63 -9.38 24.37
CA VAL A 165 -2.54 -9.87 23.32
C VAL A 165 -3.43 -10.94 23.95
N SER A 166 -4.75 -10.73 23.87
CA SER A 166 -5.77 -11.68 24.33
C SER A 166 -5.64 -13.03 23.61
N GLU A 167 -6.10 -14.10 24.26
CA GLU A 167 -6.29 -15.47 23.77
C GLU A 167 -7.06 -15.60 22.43
N ASP A 168 -7.65 -14.52 21.91
CA ASP A 168 -8.53 -14.47 20.75
C ASP A 168 -7.79 -14.30 19.41
N PHE A 169 -6.45 -14.28 19.40
CA PHE A 169 -5.70 -13.91 18.21
C PHE A 169 -5.57 -15.01 17.15
N GLY A 170 -5.57 -14.60 15.88
CA GLY A 170 -5.56 -15.46 14.71
C GLY A 170 -4.63 -15.14 13.53
N TYR A 171 -4.31 -16.09 12.66
CA TYR A 171 -3.55 -15.84 11.42
C TYR A 171 -4.49 -15.66 10.23
N VAL A 172 -4.12 -14.84 9.26
CA VAL A 172 -4.96 -14.67 8.07
C VAL A 172 -4.90 -15.90 7.18
N ASN A 173 -5.95 -16.72 7.26
CA ASN A 173 -6.27 -17.77 6.30
C ASN A 173 -7.50 -17.36 5.50
N ASN A 174 -7.52 -17.52 4.17
CA ASN A 174 -8.66 -17.04 3.36
C ASN A 174 -8.96 -15.55 3.52
N GLY A 175 -7.94 -14.73 3.86
CA GLY A 175 -8.14 -13.32 4.23
C GLY A 175 -8.93 -13.07 5.50
N LYS A 176 -9.24 -14.14 6.23
CA LYS A 176 -9.91 -14.12 7.51
C LYS A 176 -8.90 -14.47 8.59
N LEU A 177 -8.90 -13.70 9.66
CA LEU A 177 -8.02 -13.93 10.79
C LEU A 177 -8.52 -15.16 11.59
N ILE A 178 -7.87 -16.33 11.50
CA ILE A 178 -8.23 -17.60 12.18
C ILE A 178 -7.77 -17.58 13.62
N PRO A 179 -8.64 -17.47 14.63
CA PRO A 179 -8.26 -17.43 16.05
C PRO A 179 -7.62 -18.75 16.54
N GLY A 180 -6.81 -18.69 17.60
CA GLY A 180 -6.39 -19.87 18.38
C GLY A 180 -4.89 -20.18 18.47
N PHE A 181 -4.01 -19.17 18.45
CA PHE A 181 -2.54 -19.32 18.61
C PHE A 181 -2.05 -19.19 20.06
N SER A 182 -0.80 -19.58 20.33
CA SER A 182 -0.14 -19.29 21.62
C SER A 182 0.13 -17.79 21.77
N ASP A 183 0.22 -17.32 23.02
CA ASP A 183 0.50 -15.92 23.31
C ASP A 183 1.86 -15.48 22.73
N TRP A 184 1.95 -14.19 22.39
CA TRP A 184 3.23 -13.59 22.05
C TRP A 184 4.08 -13.47 23.30
N PHE A 185 5.25 -14.10 23.27
CA PHE A 185 6.27 -13.89 24.26
C PHE A 185 7.25 -12.84 23.75
N THR A 186 7.21 -11.66 24.36
CA THR A 186 8.00 -10.50 23.94
C THR A 186 9.05 -10.14 24.95
N ALA A 187 10.21 -9.70 24.48
CA ALA A 187 11.24 -9.12 25.32
C ALA A 187 11.66 -7.76 24.77
N HIS A 188 11.83 -6.83 25.69
CA HIS A 188 12.39 -5.52 25.42
C HIS A 188 13.87 -5.59 25.80
N SER A 189 14.74 -5.67 24.81
CA SER A 189 16.18 -5.66 25.07
C SER A 189 16.88 -4.47 24.43
N ILE A 190 17.67 -3.83 25.28
CA ILE A 190 18.66 -2.81 24.96
C ILE A 190 19.93 -3.49 24.40
N SER A 191 20.21 -4.73 24.81
CA SER A 191 21.27 -5.54 24.21
C SER A 191 20.84 -5.94 22.81
N GLU A 192 21.80 -6.05 21.90
CA GLU A 192 21.50 -6.23 20.48
C GLU A 192 20.63 -7.46 20.23
N SER A 193 20.60 -8.48 21.10
CA SER A 193 19.81 -9.70 20.90
C SER A 193 19.14 -10.25 22.16
N VAL A 194 17.97 -10.84 21.99
CA VAL A 194 17.23 -11.63 23.00
C VAL A 194 17.31 -13.09 22.63
N GLU A 195 17.58 -13.98 23.59
CA GLU A 195 17.42 -15.42 23.36
C GLU A 195 16.11 -15.93 23.94
N PHE A 196 15.22 -16.40 23.08
CA PHE A 196 14.00 -17.08 23.48
C PHE A 196 14.24 -18.57 23.57
N ARG A 197 13.85 -19.20 24.68
CA ARG A 197 13.94 -20.65 24.89
C ARG A 197 12.58 -21.22 25.25
N THR A 198 12.29 -22.43 24.79
CA THR A 198 11.15 -23.22 25.25
C THR A 198 11.47 -24.69 25.18
N GLU A 199 10.82 -25.49 26.01
CA GLU A 199 10.74 -26.93 25.86
C GLU A 199 9.32 -27.32 25.43
N ILE A 200 9.22 -28.23 24.47
CA ILE A 200 7.95 -28.70 23.91
C ILE A 200 7.91 -30.22 23.98
N HIS A 201 6.95 -30.76 24.71
CA HIS A 201 6.74 -32.20 24.82
C HIS A 201 5.76 -32.69 23.76
N ALA A 202 6.26 -33.41 22.74
CA ALA A 202 5.44 -33.92 21.66
C ALA A 202 5.09 -35.41 21.84
N GLU A 203 3.80 -35.72 21.93
CA GLU A 203 3.32 -37.11 22.04
C GLU A 203 3.68 -37.96 20.81
N ASN A 204 3.73 -37.33 19.64
CA ASN A 204 4.13 -37.90 18.36
C ASN A 204 5.08 -36.93 17.62
N ALA A 205 5.82 -37.42 16.63
CA ALA A 205 6.65 -36.55 15.80
C ALA A 205 5.79 -35.54 15.02
N VAL A 206 6.19 -34.26 15.03
CA VAL A 206 5.51 -33.17 14.33
C VAL A 206 6.43 -32.68 13.21
N PRO A 207 6.18 -33.05 11.94
CA PRO A 207 7.09 -32.76 10.83
C PRO A 207 7.13 -31.29 10.41
N ASP A 208 6.13 -30.50 10.81
CA ASP A 208 5.97 -29.10 10.47
C ASP A 208 5.47 -28.32 11.71
N PHE A 209 6.40 -27.81 12.51
CA PHE A 209 6.14 -26.93 13.64
C PHE A 209 6.63 -25.52 13.34
N MET A 210 5.70 -24.57 13.23
CA MET A 210 6.03 -23.20 12.80
C MET A 210 6.14 -22.26 14.00
N VAL A 211 7.21 -21.48 14.01
CA VAL A 211 7.48 -20.42 14.99
C VAL A 211 7.56 -19.09 14.24
N GLN A 212 6.92 -18.06 14.80
CA GLN A 212 7.00 -16.70 14.28
C GLN A 212 7.90 -15.86 15.16
N VAL A 213 8.76 -15.08 14.52
CA VAL A 213 9.74 -14.22 15.18
C VAL A 213 9.60 -12.79 14.67
N ILE A 214 9.54 -11.83 15.60
CA ILE A 214 9.66 -10.40 15.33
C ILE A 214 11.09 -9.99 15.70
N GLY A 215 11.81 -9.38 14.78
CA GLY A 215 13.26 -9.22 14.86
C GLY A 215 14.01 -10.17 13.93
N THR A 216 15.34 -10.00 13.86
CA THR A 216 16.20 -10.82 12.99
C THR A 216 16.72 -12.02 13.78
N PRO A 217 16.35 -13.27 13.43
CA PRO A 217 16.98 -14.44 14.03
C PRO A 217 18.48 -14.43 13.73
N VAL A 218 19.30 -14.42 14.78
CA VAL A 218 20.77 -14.45 14.73
C VAL A 218 21.28 -15.88 14.84
N SER A 219 20.63 -16.68 15.69
CA SER A 219 20.88 -18.12 15.80
C SER A 219 19.59 -18.86 16.15
N VAL A 220 19.50 -20.09 15.68
CA VAL A 220 18.31 -20.95 15.82
C VAL A 220 18.78 -22.36 16.16
N TYR A 221 18.18 -22.95 17.19
CA TYR A 221 18.40 -24.33 17.61
C TYR A 221 17.04 -24.99 17.90
N PRO A 222 16.83 -26.26 17.50
CA PRO A 222 17.70 -27.05 16.62
C PRO A 222 17.74 -26.45 15.21
N GLU A 223 18.57 -27.01 14.32
CA GLU A 223 18.62 -26.55 12.94
C GLU A 223 17.22 -26.62 12.30
N PRO A 224 16.68 -25.50 11.79
CA PRO A 224 15.33 -25.46 11.26
C PRO A 224 15.26 -26.22 9.92
N LYS A 225 14.11 -26.83 9.64
CA LYS A 225 13.78 -27.43 8.33
C LYS A 225 13.80 -26.38 7.21
N GLY A 226 13.54 -25.12 7.56
CA GLY A 226 13.70 -23.97 6.68
C GLY A 226 13.23 -22.66 7.33
N MET A 227 13.69 -21.55 6.78
CA MET A 227 13.18 -20.21 7.10
C MET A 227 12.36 -19.71 5.91
N THR A 228 11.04 -19.76 6.03
CA THR A 228 10.11 -19.69 4.88
C THR A 228 9.76 -18.27 4.44
N ALA A 229 9.88 -17.27 5.31
CA ALA A 229 9.55 -15.88 4.98
C ALA A 229 10.19 -14.89 5.96
N CYS A 230 11.47 -14.56 5.77
CA CYS A 230 12.08 -13.39 6.42
C CYS A 230 11.85 -12.15 5.55
N ILE A 231 11.23 -11.12 6.12
CA ILE A 231 10.89 -9.92 5.37
C ILE A 231 11.73 -8.76 5.85
N ASN A 232 12.33 -8.06 4.89
CA ASN A 232 12.94 -6.77 5.09
C ASN A 232 12.26 -5.78 4.13
N PRO A 233 11.40 -4.87 4.61
CA PRO A 233 10.70 -3.92 3.75
C PRO A 233 11.63 -2.86 3.14
N ASN A 234 12.90 -2.73 3.58
CA ASN A 234 13.84 -1.75 3.03
C ASN A 234 15.27 -2.32 2.86
N PRO A 235 15.53 -3.07 1.78
CA PRO A 235 16.79 -3.79 1.57
C PRO A 235 18.03 -2.89 1.32
N GLN A 236 17.86 -1.57 1.21
CA GLN A 236 18.96 -0.64 0.89
C GLN A 236 19.68 -0.05 2.10
N LYS A 237 19.23 -0.30 3.34
CA LYS A 237 19.83 0.36 4.52
C LYS A 237 20.20 -0.49 5.73
N ASP A 238 19.86 -1.77 5.80
CA ASP A 238 20.44 -2.70 6.79
C ASP A 238 20.01 -4.13 6.46
N GLN A 239 20.88 -5.11 6.70
CA GLN A 239 20.63 -6.53 6.39
C GLN A 239 19.73 -7.25 7.41
N THR A 240 19.06 -6.53 8.31
CA THR A 240 18.24 -7.12 9.37
C THR A 240 16.83 -7.43 8.88
N ALA A 241 16.39 -8.68 9.00
CA ALA A 241 15.00 -9.06 8.78
C ALA A 241 14.12 -8.50 9.89
N ASP A 242 13.02 -7.87 9.48
CA ASP A 242 12.07 -7.18 10.35
C ASP A 242 11.14 -8.18 11.08
N ALA A 243 10.89 -9.32 10.46
CA ALA A 243 10.22 -10.49 11.03
C ALA A 243 10.48 -11.75 10.17
N CYS A 244 10.37 -12.94 10.77
CA CYS A 244 10.67 -14.22 10.15
C CYS A 244 9.67 -15.32 10.56
N GLN A 245 9.54 -16.32 9.68
CA GLN A 245 8.93 -17.61 9.98
C GLN A 245 9.97 -18.71 9.94
N ILE A 246 9.99 -19.53 10.99
CA ILE A 246 10.95 -20.61 11.17
C ILE A 246 10.18 -21.92 11.30
N LEU A 247 10.53 -22.91 10.48
CA LEU A 247 9.89 -24.22 10.45
C LEU A 247 10.81 -25.25 11.10
N PHE A 248 10.30 -25.97 12.10
CA PHE A 248 10.99 -27.04 12.82
C PHE A 248 10.32 -28.39 12.57
N SER A 249 11.07 -29.47 12.82
CA SER A 249 10.53 -30.82 12.95
C SER A 249 10.70 -31.25 14.41
N LEU A 250 9.61 -31.46 15.13
CA LEU A 250 9.65 -31.98 16.50
C LEU A 250 9.69 -33.50 16.49
N LYS A 251 10.59 -34.10 17.26
CA LYS A 251 10.61 -35.54 17.54
C LYS A 251 9.58 -35.87 18.61
N LYS A 252 9.16 -37.13 18.67
CA LYS A 252 8.41 -37.64 19.84
C LYS A 252 9.26 -37.48 21.10
N GLY A 253 8.69 -36.95 22.19
CA GLY A 253 9.37 -36.62 23.43
C GLY A 253 9.64 -35.12 23.58
N ILE A 254 10.62 -34.76 24.40
CA ILE A 254 10.95 -33.36 24.71
C ILE A 254 11.82 -32.77 23.59
N ASN A 255 11.45 -31.60 23.11
CA ASN A 255 12.19 -30.84 22.11
C ASN A 255 12.52 -29.47 22.70
N GLU A 256 13.80 -29.14 22.76
CA GLU A 256 14.25 -27.81 23.16
C GLU A 256 14.35 -26.92 21.93
N ILE A 257 13.81 -25.70 21.99
CA ILE A 257 13.97 -24.69 20.95
C ILE A 257 14.61 -23.45 21.57
N LYS A 258 15.69 -22.96 20.94
CA LYS A 258 16.36 -21.71 21.31
C LYS A 258 16.47 -20.82 20.08
N ILE A 259 16.05 -19.57 20.19
CA ILE A 259 16.11 -18.60 19.10
C ILE A 259 16.69 -17.30 19.63
N LYS A 260 17.90 -16.97 19.20
CA LYS A 260 18.49 -15.65 19.44
C LYS A 260 18.00 -14.69 18.37
N VAL A 261 17.47 -13.55 18.78
CA VAL A 261 16.76 -12.59 17.93
C VAL A 261 17.32 -11.21 18.16
N LYS A 262 17.90 -10.60 17.11
CA LYS A 262 18.23 -9.18 17.09
C LYS A 262 16.94 -8.38 17.10
N SER A 263 16.77 -7.49 18.08
CA SER A 263 15.54 -6.71 18.21
C SER A 263 15.34 -5.80 16.99
N VAL A 264 14.10 -5.70 16.50
CA VAL A 264 13.76 -4.79 15.42
C VAL A 264 13.50 -3.40 15.98
N GLN A 265 14.05 -2.38 15.32
CA GLN A 265 13.75 -1.01 15.67
C GLN A 265 12.34 -0.64 15.20
N ASN A 266 11.50 -0.18 16.13
CA ASN A 266 10.22 0.41 15.80
C ASN A 266 10.41 1.91 15.52
N LYS A 267 10.45 2.27 14.24
CA LYS A 267 10.68 3.66 13.79
C LYS A 267 9.46 4.57 13.96
N GLU A 268 8.28 4.00 14.17
CA GLU A 268 7.01 4.72 14.34
C GLU A 268 6.25 4.24 15.61
N PRO A 269 6.82 4.36 16.82
CA PRO A 269 6.17 3.91 18.05
C PRO A 269 5.16 4.96 18.52
N ARG A 270 4.22 5.38 17.67
CA ARG A 270 3.28 6.47 17.99
C ARG A 270 2.11 6.03 18.89
N ILE A 271 2.19 4.85 19.50
CA ILE A 271 1.13 4.28 20.35
C ILE A 271 1.34 4.63 21.83
N ALA A 272 2.54 5.05 22.24
CA ALA A 272 2.84 5.41 23.63
C ALA A 272 3.19 6.89 23.76
N GLY A 273 2.19 7.75 23.57
CA GLY A 273 1.95 9.01 24.30
C GLY A 273 3.04 10.05 24.65
N LEU A 274 4.30 9.87 24.29
CA LEU A 274 5.41 10.77 24.56
C LEU A 274 6.34 10.73 23.35
N SER A 275 6.81 11.89 22.90
CA SER A 275 7.85 11.98 21.87
C SER A 275 8.94 12.92 22.32
N ILE A 276 10.18 12.41 22.32
CA ILE A 276 11.36 13.19 22.63
C ILE A 276 12.06 13.52 21.33
N ARG A 277 12.13 14.81 20.99
CA ARG A 277 12.87 15.29 19.83
C ARG A 277 14.28 15.66 20.25
N LYS A 278 15.28 15.09 19.55
CA LYS A 278 16.68 15.51 19.69
C LYS A 278 16.85 16.88 19.02
N ILE A 279 17.18 17.90 19.80
CA ILE A 279 17.56 19.21 19.27
C ILE A 279 19.07 19.20 19.07
N SER A 280 19.49 19.41 17.83
CA SER A 280 20.89 19.65 17.52
C SER A 280 21.21 21.11 17.79
N ASN A 281 21.80 21.35 18.97
CA ASN A 281 22.51 22.56 19.41
C ASN A 281 21.62 23.66 20.06
N PRO A 282 21.67 23.84 21.41
CA PRO A 282 22.46 23.07 22.38
C PRO A 282 22.00 21.60 22.47
N PRO A 283 22.83 20.66 22.98
CA PRO A 283 22.43 19.27 23.17
C PRO A 283 21.31 19.20 24.20
N GLY A 284 20.07 19.18 23.72
CA GLY A 284 18.88 19.25 24.55
C GLY A 284 17.74 18.44 23.96
N PHE A 285 16.79 18.10 24.82
CA PHE A 285 15.58 17.41 24.46
C PHE A 285 14.38 18.32 24.72
N GLU A 286 13.47 18.36 23.77
CA GLU A 286 12.16 18.96 23.98
C GLU A 286 11.17 17.82 24.25
N TRP A 287 10.47 17.90 25.39
CA TRP A 287 9.29 17.08 25.64
C TRP A 287 8.21 17.58 24.71
N VAL A 288 8.04 16.88 23.59
CA VAL A 288 6.80 17.03 22.86
C VAL A 288 5.81 16.22 23.68
N LYS A 289 4.91 16.92 24.36
CA LYS A 289 3.57 16.41 24.63
C LYS A 289 2.95 16.14 23.25
N THR A 290 3.39 15.09 22.56
CA THR A 290 2.41 14.28 21.85
C THR A 290 1.48 13.98 22.99
N LYS A 291 0.26 14.53 22.95
CA LYS A 291 -0.75 14.17 23.93
C LYS A 291 -0.52 12.70 24.19
N PRO A 292 -0.41 12.24 25.44
CA PRO A 292 -0.67 10.84 25.65
C PRO A 292 -1.90 10.60 24.80
N VAL A 293 -1.83 9.66 23.87
CA VAL A 293 -3.06 8.96 23.59
C VAL A 293 -3.28 8.14 24.88
N MET A 294 -3.50 8.81 26.02
CA MET A 294 -4.84 8.87 26.56
C MET A 294 -5.72 8.84 25.32
N LEU A 295 -6.11 7.62 24.97
CA LEU A 295 -7.51 7.27 24.97
C LEU A 295 -8.20 8.10 26.07
N SER A 296 -8.31 9.42 25.88
CA SER A 296 -9.35 10.19 26.47
C SER A 296 -10.55 9.57 25.79
N PRO A 297 -11.46 8.96 26.55
CA PRO A 297 -12.67 8.36 26.00
C PRO A 297 -13.52 9.40 25.25
N SER A 298 -13.17 10.69 25.27
CA SER A 298 -13.59 11.58 24.20
C SER A 298 -12.80 11.25 22.92
N LEU A 299 -13.13 10.14 22.29
CA LEU A 299 -13.42 10.27 20.86
C LEU A 299 -14.27 11.52 20.75
N LYS A 300 -13.76 12.59 20.13
CA LYS A 300 -14.69 13.57 19.58
C LYS A 300 -15.59 12.70 18.70
N PRO A 301 -16.90 12.55 18.99
CA PRO A 301 -17.76 11.65 18.25
C PRO A 301 -17.87 12.21 16.83
N LEU A 302 -16.91 11.83 16.00
CA LEU A 302 -16.78 12.29 14.64
C LEU A 302 -17.40 11.21 13.80
N LYS A 303 -18.65 11.46 13.41
CA LYS A 303 -19.41 10.52 12.62
C LYS A 303 -18.85 10.48 11.20
N ILE A 304 -18.66 9.28 10.68
CA ILE A 304 -18.25 9.07 9.28
C ILE A 304 -19.50 8.65 8.52
N PHE A 305 -19.85 9.35 7.45
CA PHE A 305 -21.02 9.06 6.64
C PHE A 305 -20.65 8.76 5.19
N THR A 306 -21.44 7.92 4.53
CA THR A 306 -21.52 7.92 3.06
C THR A 306 -22.18 9.21 2.56
N SER A 307 -22.11 9.46 1.25
CA SER A 307 -22.73 10.62 0.60
C SER A 307 -24.25 10.66 0.81
N ASP A 308 -24.88 9.49 0.92
CA ASP A 308 -26.30 9.25 1.22
C ASP A 308 -26.59 8.99 2.70
N LYS A 309 -25.70 9.44 3.60
CA LYS A 309 -25.89 9.54 5.06
C LYS A 309 -26.01 8.21 5.81
N ILE A 310 -25.45 7.12 5.27
CA ILE A 310 -25.23 5.89 6.04
C ILE A 310 -24.03 6.08 6.97
N GLU A 311 -24.24 5.87 8.26
CA GLU A 311 -23.20 5.96 9.27
C GLU A 311 -22.25 4.75 9.20
N LEU A 312 -20.97 5.02 9.02
CA LEU A 312 -19.91 4.01 8.86
C LEU A 312 -19.15 3.73 10.14
N ALA A 313 -19.08 4.69 11.07
CA ALA A 313 -18.41 4.52 12.35
C ALA A 313 -19.32 4.93 13.50
N ASP A 314 -19.34 4.11 14.55
CA ASP A 314 -20.07 4.39 15.79
C ASP A 314 -19.37 5.47 16.65
N ASP A 315 -19.92 5.77 17.83
CA ASP A 315 -19.33 6.76 18.75
C ASP A 315 -17.95 6.35 19.29
N ALA A 316 -17.62 5.05 19.23
CA ALA A 316 -16.31 4.53 19.55
C ALA A 316 -15.32 4.66 18.37
N GLY A 317 -15.75 5.16 17.21
CA GLY A 317 -14.95 5.22 15.99
C GLY A 317 -14.73 3.85 15.33
N CYS A 318 -15.50 2.83 15.73
CA CYS A 318 -15.43 1.49 15.18
C CYS A 318 -16.45 1.31 14.04
N PRO A 319 -16.22 0.39 13.08
CA PRO A 319 -17.14 0.15 11.98
C PRO A 319 -18.54 -0.24 12.48
N THR A 320 -19.59 0.36 11.90
CA THR A 320 -20.98 -0.04 12.15
C THR A 320 -21.33 -1.34 11.40
N ALA A 321 -22.42 -1.99 11.76
CA ALA A 321 -22.95 -3.15 11.02
C ALA A 321 -23.22 -2.81 9.53
N GLN A 322 -23.58 -1.56 9.22
CA GLN A 322 -23.72 -1.11 7.83
C GLN A 322 -22.37 -0.96 7.13
N SER A 323 -21.34 -0.44 7.81
CA SER A 323 -19.98 -0.43 7.26
C SER A 323 -19.47 -1.84 6.95
N GLU A 324 -19.77 -2.82 7.82
CA GLU A 324 -19.42 -4.22 7.60
C GLU A 324 -20.19 -4.79 6.39
N LYS A 325 -21.51 -4.57 6.32
CA LYS A 325 -22.34 -5.02 5.19
C LYS A 325 -21.90 -4.41 3.86
N LEU A 326 -21.44 -3.16 3.86
CA LEU A 326 -20.95 -2.45 2.67
C LEU A 326 -19.51 -2.84 2.28
N GLY A 327 -18.81 -3.66 3.08
CA GLY A 327 -17.42 -4.01 2.84
C GLY A 327 -16.43 -2.84 3.04
N LEU A 328 -16.78 -1.89 3.90
CA LEU A 328 -16.00 -0.67 4.15
C LEU A 328 -15.14 -0.75 5.41
N THR A 329 -15.08 -1.92 6.06
CA THR A 329 -14.36 -2.14 7.31
C THR A 329 -12.88 -1.76 7.22
N SER A 330 -12.19 -2.07 6.11
CA SER A 330 -10.78 -1.68 5.91
C SER A 330 -10.59 -0.17 5.80
N LEU A 331 -11.55 0.52 5.16
CA LEU A 331 -11.49 1.97 4.98
C LEU A 331 -11.74 2.70 6.31
N THR A 332 -12.83 2.34 7.00
CA THR A 332 -13.21 2.92 8.29
C THR A 332 -12.15 2.61 9.36
N GLY A 333 -11.83 1.33 9.53
CA GLY A 333 -10.97 0.79 10.58
C GLY A 333 -11.44 1.14 12.00
N MET A 334 -10.59 0.89 13.01
CA MET A 334 -10.98 0.98 14.41
C MET A 334 -10.37 2.18 15.11
N ALA A 335 -11.20 3.19 15.38
CA ALA A 335 -10.92 4.25 16.35
C ALA A 335 -9.47 4.75 16.22
N ASP A 336 -8.82 5.06 17.34
CA ASP A 336 -7.39 5.28 17.37
C ASP A 336 -6.58 3.97 17.26
N ARG A 337 -7.12 2.79 17.55
CA ARG A 337 -6.37 1.52 17.49
C ARG A 337 -5.71 1.23 16.14
N MET A 338 -6.22 1.79 15.04
CA MET A 338 -5.64 1.64 13.69
C MET A 338 -5.17 2.99 13.15
N PRO A 339 -3.90 3.40 13.36
CA PRO A 339 -3.44 4.77 13.06
C PRO A 339 -3.55 5.18 11.59
N TYR A 340 -3.67 4.22 10.68
CA TYR A 340 -3.68 4.46 9.24
C TYR A 340 -5.04 4.26 8.58
N SER A 341 -6.09 3.90 9.34
CA SER A 341 -7.47 3.90 8.85
C SER A 341 -8.11 5.28 8.96
N LEU A 342 -9.28 5.47 8.36
CA LEU A 342 -9.97 6.76 8.40
C LEU A 342 -10.30 7.19 9.85
N SER A 343 -10.91 6.30 10.64
CA SER A 343 -11.18 6.58 12.05
C SER A 343 -9.92 6.91 12.84
N GLY A 344 -8.79 6.25 12.57
CA GLY A 344 -7.56 6.47 13.33
C GLY A 344 -6.75 7.68 12.92
N ILE A 345 -6.82 8.07 11.64
CA ILE A 345 -6.35 9.36 11.18
C ILE A 345 -7.17 10.45 11.89
N LEU A 346 -8.50 10.35 11.85
CA LEU A 346 -9.40 11.37 12.40
C LEU A 346 -9.30 11.50 13.92
N ALA A 347 -9.26 10.39 14.65
CA ALA A 347 -9.12 10.36 16.11
C ALA A 347 -7.84 11.07 16.60
N ARG A 348 -6.80 11.13 15.75
CA ARG A 348 -5.51 11.78 16.05
C ARG A 348 -5.34 13.16 15.44
N SER A 349 -6.28 13.58 14.60
CA SER A 349 -6.23 14.85 13.90
C SER A 349 -6.62 16.01 14.81
N ILE A 350 -6.11 17.21 14.53
CA ILE A 350 -6.57 18.44 15.16
C ILE A 350 -7.77 18.92 14.33
N LEU A 351 -8.97 18.71 14.87
CA LEU A 351 -10.24 19.03 14.21
C LEU A 351 -10.78 20.40 14.66
N PRO A 352 -11.37 21.21 13.75
CA PRO A 352 -12.11 22.40 14.09
C PRO A 352 -13.20 22.15 15.14
N SER A 353 -13.47 23.14 16.00
CA SER A 353 -14.39 23.00 17.15
C SER A 353 -15.83 22.62 16.75
N ASN A 354 -16.25 23.03 15.56
CA ASN A 354 -17.58 22.80 14.99
C ASN A 354 -17.67 21.52 14.13
N MET A 355 -16.54 20.84 13.88
CA MET A 355 -16.49 19.66 13.02
C MET A 355 -16.95 18.42 13.80
N LYS A 356 -18.14 17.90 13.45
CA LYS A 356 -18.77 16.73 14.09
C LYS A 356 -18.89 15.51 13.17
N SER A 357 -18.60 15.67 11.88
CA SER A 357 -18.69 14.56 10.94
C SER A 357 -17.76 14.70 9.75
N VAL A 358 -17.54 13.61 9.04
CA VAL A 358 -16.93 13.56 7.72
C VAL A 358 -17.91 12.86 6.79
N THR A 359 -18.20 13.47 5.65
CA THR A 359 -18.98 12.82 4.59
C THR A 359 -18.02 12.31 3.52
N LEU A 360 -18.09 11.04 3.18
CA LEU A 360 -17.37 10.43 2.07
C LEU A 360 -18.16 10.56 0.77
N THR A 361 -17.45 10.46 -0.34
CA THR A 361 -18.03 10.39 -1.69
C THR A 361 -18.68 9.05 -2.02
N ILE A 362 -18.49 8.04 -1.16
CA ILE A 362 -19.07 6.70 -1.31
C ILE A 362 -20.59 6.82 -1.37
N ASP A 363 -21.20 6.24 -2.39
CA ASP A 363 -22.65 6.08 -2.53
C ASP A 363 -23.02 4.67 -2.06
N SER A 364 -23.85 4.53 -1.03
CA SER A 364 -24.10 3.21 -0.43
C SER A 364 -24.74 2.22 -1.40
N ARG A 365 -25.54 2.69 -2.38
CA ARG A 365 -26.14 1.83 -3.41
C ARG A 365 -25.09 1.31 -4.38
N ILE A 366 -24.20 2.19 -4.85
CA ILE A 366 -23.09 1.81 -5.75
C ILE A 366 -22.11 0.89 -5.02
N GLN A 367 -21.79 1.20 -3.76
CA GLN A 367 -20.93 0.37 -2.92
C GLN A 367 -21.52 -1.01 -2.70
N GLN A 368 -22.80 -1.11 -2.32
CA GLN A 368 -23.46 -2.40 -2.09
C GLN A 368 -23.51 -3.23 -3.38
N ALA A 369 -23.92 -2.62 -4.51
CA ALA A 369 -23.94 -3.31 -5.80
C ALA A 369 -22.54 -3.82 -6.19
N ALA A 370 -21.50 -3.01 -5.97
CA ALA A 370 -20.12 -3.37 -6.25
C ALA A 370 -19.62 -4.53 -5.36
N GLN A 371 -19.88 -4.46 -4.05
CA GLN A 371 -19.46 -5.46 -3.06
C GLN A 371 -20.17 -6.81 -3.30
N GLU A 372 -21.50 -6.80 -3.41
CA GLU A 372 -22.28 -8.03 -3.64
C GLU A 372 -21.93 -8.69 -4.97
N SER A 373 -21.71 -7.91 -6.03
CA SER A 373 -21.31 -8.45 -7.34
C SER A 373 -19.93 -9.11 -7.28
N LEU A 374 -18.98 -8.49 -6.57
CA LEU A 374 -17.63 -9.02 -6.44
C LEU A 374 -17.65 -10.35 -5.67
N GLU A 375 -18.32 -10.39 -4.51
CA GLU A 375 -18.42 -11.58 -3.68
C GLU A 375 -19.15 -12.72 -4.38
N LEU A 376 -20.31 -12.42 -4.98
CA LEU A 376 -21.11 -13.40 -5.71
C LEU A 376 -20.29 -14.06 -6.82
N LYS A 377 -19.63 -13.26 -7.66
CA LYS A 377 -18.86 -13.80 -8.79
C LYS A 377 -17.58 -14.50 -8.37
N ILE A 378 -16.89 -14.04 -7.32
CA ILE A 378 -15.76 -14.79 -6.77
C ILE A 378 -16.22 -16.16 -6.26
N LYS A 379 -17.36 -16.22 -5.57
CA LYS A 379 -17.94 -17.48 -5.10
C LYS A 379 -18.32 -18.40 -6.26
N GLU A 380 -19.00 -17.88 -7.29
CA GLU A 380 -19.40 -18.66 -8.48
C GLU A 380 -18.20 -19.23 -9.25
N PHE A 381 -17.16 -18.42 -9.48
CA PHE A 381 -16.05 -18.82 -10.36
C PHE A 381 -14.98 -19.68 -9.68
N PHE A 382 -14.85 -19.59 -8.36
CA PHE A 382 -13.70 -20.13 -7.64
C PHE A 382 -14.09 -21.00 -6.45
N GLN A 383 -15.32 -21.51 -6.43
CA GLN A 383 -15.75 -22.44 -5.40
C GLN A 383 -14.85 -23.68 -5.35
N GLY A 384 -14.27 -23.96 -4.18
CA GLY A 384 -13.43 -25.13 -3.96
C GLY A 384 -12.06 -25.08 -4.63
N ASP A 385 -11.63 -23.93 -5.14
CA ASP A 385 -10.34 -23.79 -5.80
C ASP A 385 -9.17 -23.62 -4.80
N LYS A 386 -8.00 -24.13 -5.19
CA LYS A 386 -6.81 -24.19 -4.31
C LYS A 386 -6.17 -22.83 -4.00
N TYR A 387 -6.60 -21.76 -4.67
CA TYR A 387 -6.04 -20.42 -4.47
C TYR A 387 -6.96 -19.47 -3.71
N SER A 388 -8.06 -19.99 -3.16
CA SER A 388 -8.99 -19.26 -2.30
C SER A 388 -8.28 -18.48 -1.18
N GLU A 389 -7.19 -19.03 -0.63
CA GLU A 389 -6.39 -18.43 0.44
C GLU A 389 -5.51 -17.24 0.02
N GLU A 390 -5.12 -17.17 -1.26
CA GLU A 390 -4.24 -16.11 -1.80
C GLU A 390 -4.99 -15.07 -2.64
N ARG A 391 -6.26 -15.36 -2.95
CA ARG A 391 -7.09 -14.57 -3.85
C ARG A 391 -7.45 -13.23 -3.24
N ARG A 392 -7.07 -12.18 -3.95
CA ARG A 392 -7.49 -10.79 -3.71
C ARG A 392 -8.36 -10.31 -4.85
N GLY A 393 -9.45 -9.63 -4.52
CA GLY A 393 -10.35 -8.96 -5.46
C GLY A 393 -10.55 -7.50 -5.08
N ALA A 394 -10.80 -6.65 -6.06
CA ALA A 394 -11.26 -5.29 -5.85
C ALA A 394 -12.07 -4.81 -7.07
N ILE A 395 -13.12 -4.04 -6.83
CA ILE A 395 -13.78 -3.22 -7.84
C ILE A 395 -13.97 -1.82 -7.27
N VAL A 396 -13.46 -0.84 -8.00
CA VAL A 396 -13.54 0.58 -7.64
C VAL A 396 -14.36 1.32 -8.68
N VAL A 397 -15.19 2.25 -8.24
CA VAL A 397 -16.05 3.07 -9.09
C VAL A 397 -15.77 4.53 -8.75
N ILE A 398 -15.55 5.34 -9.78
CA ILE A 398 -15.32 6.78 -9.65
C ILE A 398 -16.24 7.58 -10.57
N ASP A 399 -16.56 8.80 -10.15
CA ASP A 399 -17.20 9.79 -11.01
C ASP A 399 -16.17 10.34 -12.01
N PRO A 400 -16.38 10.15 -13.32
CA PRO A 400 -15.42 10.60 -14.32
C PRO A 400 -15.42 12.12 -14.49
N GLU A 401 -16.39 12.86 -13.96
CA GLU A 401 -16.45 14.32 -14.09
C GLU A 401 -15.54 15.04 -13.09
N ASN A 402 -15.46 14.56 -11.85
CA ASN A 402 -14.73 15.22 -10.77
C ASN A 402 -13.70 14.32 -10.05
N GLY A 403 -13.76 12.99 -10.19
CA GLY A 403 -12.87 12.05 -9.51
C GLY A 403 -13.38 11.51 -8.18
N ALA A 404 -14.62 11.77 -7.79
CA ALA A 404 -15.21 11.26 -6.55
C ALA A 404 -15.19 9.71 -6.53
N VAL A 405 -14.68 9.09 -5.48
CA VAL A 405 -14.69 7.62 -5.31
C VAL A 405 -16.06 7.17 -4.80
N LEU A 406 -16.89 6.67 -5.70
CA LEU A 406 -18.27 6.29 -5.42
C LEU A 406 -18.40 4.91 -4.77
N ALA A 407 -17.45 4.00 -5.05
CA ALA A 407 -17.36 2.70 -4.42
C ALA A 407 -15.92 2.17 -4.42
N ALA A 408 -15.56 1.41 -3.39
CA ALA A 408 -14.28 0.76 -3.18
C ALA A 408 -14.50 -0.64 -2.58
N ALA A 409 -15.14 -1.52 -3.35
CA ALA A 409 -15.41 -2.89 -2.94
C ALA A 409 -14.17 -3.78 -3.05
N GLN A 410 -14.05 -4.77 -2.18
CA GLN A 410 -12.86 -5.61 -2.10
C GLN A 410 -13.18 -7.05 -1.64
N TYR A 411 -12.22 -7.93 -1.86
CA TYR A 411 -12.27 -9.31 -1.41
C TYR A 411 -10.87 -9.78 -1.04
N PRO A 412 -10.72 -10.62 -0.01
CA PRO A 412 -11.72 -10.90 1.03
C PRO A 412 -11.94 -9.69 1.91
N GLU A 413 -13.15 -9.60 2.48
CA GLU A 413 -13.45 -8.65 3.54
C GLU A 413 -12.70 -9.04 4.82
N PRO A 414 -12.12 -8.07 5.55
CA PRO A 414 -11.53 -8.34 6.85
C PRO A 414 -12.60 -8.84 7.84
N LEU A 415 -12.17 -9.65 8.81
CA LEU A 415 -13.01 -9.96 9.96
C LEU A 415 -13.29 -8.71 10.78
N ASN A 416 -14.36 -8.78 11.60
CA ASN A 416 -14.70 -7.71 12.53
C ASN A 416 -13.46 -7.34 13.35
N PRO A 417 -12.97 -6.10 13.24
CA PRO A 417 -11.69 -5.75 13.78
C PRO A 417 -11.69 -5.70 15.30
N ARG A 418 -12.87 -5.66 15.95
CA ARG A 418 -13.03 -5.80 17.40
C ARG A 418 -12.55 -7.16 17.92
N LEU A 419 -12.38 -8.16 17.05
CA LEU A 419 -11.95 -9.51 17.39
C LEU A 419 -10.43 -9.67 17.50
N PHE A 420 -9.62 -8.62 17.28
CA PHE A 420 -8.15 -8.75 17.34
C PHE A 420 -7.42 -7.52 17.89
N HIS A 421 -6.25 -7.75 18.48
CA HIS A 421 -5.43 -6.70 19.06
C HIS A 421 -4.65 -5.93 17.98
N PRO A 422 -4.48 -4.59 18.09
CA PRO A 422 -3.74 -3.79 17.10
C PRO A 422 -2.31 -4.24 16.84
N TRP A 423 -1.63 -4.74 17.88
CA TRP A 423 -0.28 -5.31 17.76
C TRP A 423 -0.22 -6.44 16.75
N ASP A 424 -1.25 -7.25 16.68
CA ASP A 424 -1.21 -8.38 15.80
C ASP A 424 -1.41 -8.00 14.33
N LEU A 425 -2.29 -7.03 14.08
CA LEU A 425 -2.44 -6.47 12.75
C LEU A 425 -1.13 -5.82 12.30
N ALA A 426 -0.43 -5.13 13.20
CA ALA A 426 0.87 -4.52 12.91
C ALA A 426 1.94 -5.58 12.59
N SER A 427 2.06 -6.63 13.41
CA SER A 427 2.96 -7.76 13.18
C SER A 427 2.64 -8.51 11.88
N PHE A 428 1.36 -8.78 11.63
CA PHE A 428 0.91 -9.40 10.39
C PHE A 428 1.20 -8.52 9.18
N SER A 429 0.96 -7.22 9.26
CA SER A 429 1.27 -6.28 8.16
C SER A 429 2.76 -6.19 7.87
N LYS A 430 3.60 -6.38 8.88
CA LYS A 430 5.06 -6.40 8.74
C LYS A 430 5.55 -7.69 8.07
N ILE A 431 4.94 -8.83 8.40
CA ILE A 431 5.23 -10.16 7.80
C ILE A 431 4.47 -10.38 6.48
N TYR A 432 3.38 -9.68 6.22
CA TYR A 432 2.55 -9.92 5.03
C TYR A 432 1.90 -8.63 4.56
N PRO A 433 2.68 -7.62 4.15
CA PRO A 433 2.17 -6.27 3.86
C PRO A 433 1.08 -6.26 2.78
N VAL A 434 1.19 -7.14 1.79
CA VAL A 434 0.23 -7.25 0.67
C VAL A 434 -0.94 -8.20 0.93
N LYS A 435 -0.88 -9.01 2.00
CA LYS A 435 -1.99 -9.89 2.44
C LYS A 435 -2.74 -9.31 3.65
N ASN A 436 -2.33 -8.15 4.16
CA ASN A 436 -3.02 -7.49 5.27
C ASN A 436 -4.50 -7.30 4.90
N PRO A 437 -5.45 -7.90 5.63
CA PRO A 437 -6.86 -7.84 5.29
C PRO A 437 -7.43 -6.41 5.42
N MET A 438 -6.77 -5.56 6.21
CA MET A 438 -7.18 -4.18 6.46
C MET A 438 -6.65 -3.15 5.46
N ILE A 439 -5.89 -3.54 4.44
CA ILE A 439 -5.54 -2.61 3.35
C ILE A 439 -6.71 -2.46 2.39
N VAL A 440 -6.89 -1.27 1.83
CA VAL A 440 -7.88 -1.02 0.79
C VAL A 440 -7.32 -1.47 -0.56
N LYS A 441 -7.68 -2.68 -0.99
CA LYS A 441 -7.11 -3.35 -2.17
C LYS A 441 -7.33 -2.60 -3.49
N ALA A 442 -8.28 -1.66 -3.51
CA ALA A 442 -8.52 -0.78 -4.64
C ALA A 442 -7.35 0.20 -4.93
N TRP A 443 -6.52 0.53 -3.93
CA TRP A 443 -5.39 1.46 -4.12
C TRP A 443 -4.14 1.23 -3.24
N GLN A 444 -4.17 0.24 -2.36
CA GLN A 444 -3.03 -0.17 -1.52
C GLN A 444 -2.58 -1.60 -1.87
N GLY A 445 -1.44 -2.02 -1.35
CA GLY A 445 -1.01 -3.43 -1.44
C GLY A 445 -0.48 -3.89 -2.80
N LEU A 446 0.04 -2.96 -3.61
CA LEU A 446 0.59 -3.28 -4.93
C LEU A 446 1.79 -4.23 -4.84
N ASP A 447 1.72 -5.32 -5.59
CA ASP A 447 2.82 -6.24 -5.85
C ASP A 447 2.77 -6.76 -7.29
N LYS A 448 3.57 -7.78 -7.61
CA LYS A 448 3.61 -8.40 -8.94
C LYS A 448 2.26 -8.96 -9.43
N HIS A 449 1.29 -9.21 -8.55
CA HIS A 449 -0.04 -9.68 -8.94
C HIS A 449 -0.94 -8.53 -9.40
N ASN A 450 -0.52 -7.27 -9.22
CA ASN A 450 -1.21 -6.08 -9.72
C ASN A 450 -0.80 -5.70 -11.15
N ALA A 451 -0.18 -6.63 -11.90
CA ALA A 451 0.08 -6.41 -13.31
C ALA A 451 -1.24 -6.26 -14.08
N PRO A 452 -1.46 -5.13 -14.79
CA PRO A 452 -2.74 -4.82 -15.45
C PRO A 452 -3.05 -5.69 -16.67
N GLY A 453 -2.00 -6.29 -17.25
CA GLY A 453 -2.08 -6.95 -18.55
C GLY A 453 -2.68 -6.02 -19.61
N SER A 454 -3.49 -6.58 -20.50
CA SER A 454 -4.06 -5.86 -21.65
C SER A 454 -4.93 -4.64 -21.31
N THR A 455 -5.28 -4.37 -20.05
CA THR A 455 -5.90 -3.08 -19.69
C THR A 455 -4.95 -1.90 -19.88
N PHE A 456 -3.65 -2.09 -19.69
CA PHE A 456 -2.61 -1.07 -19.89
C PHE A 456 -2.43 -0.65 -21.35
N LYS A 457 -2.92 -1.44 -22.30
CA LYS A 457 -2.95 -1.07 -23.73
C LYS A 457 -3.70 0.24 -23.99
N THR A 458 -4.60 0.64 -23.09
CA THR A 458 -5.24 1.97 -23.12
C THR A 458 -4.21 3.08 -22.91
N VAL A 459 -3.27 2.92 -21.99
CA VAL A 459 -2.13 3.83 -21.76
C VAL A 459 -1.17 3.80 -22.95
N THR A 460 -0.85 2.62 -23.49
CA THR A 460 -0.03 2.47 -24.70
C THR A 460 -0.67 3.17 -25.91
N ALA A 461 -1.99 3.07 -26.06
CA ALA A 461 -2.72 3.77 -27.12
C ALA A 461 -2.64 5.28 -26.95
N LEU A 462 -2.88 5.81 -25.75
CA LEU A 462 -2.72 7.25 -25.46
C LEU A 462 -1.29 7.73 -25.74
N SER A 463 -0.29 6.94 -25.37
CA SER A 463 1.12 7.25 -25.66
C SER A 463 1.41 7.33 -27.16
N ALA A 464 0.85 6.41 -27.94
CA ALA A 464 1.00 6.44 -29.39
C ALA A 464 0.28 7.64 -30.03
N MET A 465 -0.84 8.09 -29.46
CA MET A 465 -1.53 9.29 -29.94
C MET A 465 -0.69 10.55 -29.75
N GLU A 466 -0.02 10.70 -28.60
CA GLU A 466 0.92 11.81 -28.40
C GLU A 466 2.11 11.70 -29.36
N ALA A 467 2.70 10.52 -29.53
CA ALA A 467 3.78 10.30 -30.50
C ALA A 467 3.35 10.49 -31.96
N ALA A 468 2.05 10.42 -32.26
CA ALA A 468 1.53 10.61 -33.61
C ALA A 468 1.44 12.09 -34.00
N GLU A 469 1.62 13.02 -33.06
CA GLU A 469 1.69 14.45 -33.35
C GLU A 469 2.88 14.73 -34.28
N GLY A 470 2.61 15.20 -35.50
CA GLY A 470 3.61 15.38 -36.55
C GLY A 470 4.11 14.09 -37.23
N ASN A 471 3.60 12.91 -36.85
CA ASN A 471 3.97 11.62 -37.43
C ASN A 471 2.78 10.96 -38.17
N ASN A 472 2.64 11.28 -39.46
CA ASN A 472 1.56 10.78 -40.30
C ASN A 472 1.55 9.25 -40.45
N ALA A 473 2.73 8.61 -40.44
CA ALA A 473 2.82 7.15 -40.55
C ALA A 473 2.24 6.47 -39.30
N LEU A 474 2.58 6.97 -38.11
CA LEU A 474 2.02 6.47 -36.85
C LEU A 474 0.53 6.80 -36.73
N LYS A 475 0.11 8.00 -37.14
CA LYS A 475 -1.32 8.36 -37.22
C LYS A 475 -2.10 7.39 -38.11
N LYS A 476 -1.56 7.06 -39.29
CA LYS A 476 -2.17 6.09 -40.21
C LYS A 476 -2.18 4.68 -39.64
N PHE A 477 -1.13 4.28 -38.91
CA PHE A 477 -1.09 2.98 -38.21
C PHE A 477 -2.22 2.88 -37.16
N ILE A 478 -2.47 3.94 -36.39
CA ILE A 478 -3.56 4.00 -35.42
C ILE A 478 -4.93 3.93 -36.12
N GLN A 479 -5.11 4.67 -37.21
CA GLN A 479 -6.33 4.67 -38.01
C GLN A 479 -6.61 3.31 -38.68
N GLY A 480 -5.54 2.61 -39.07
CA GLY A 480 -5.58 1.28 -39.65
C GLY A 480 -5.33 1.24 -41.15
N PHE A 481 -5.10 0.02 -41.63
CA PHE A 481 -4.81 -0.30 -43.02
C PHE A 481 -5.81 -1.30 -43.56
N SER A 482 -6.07 -1.25 -44.88
CA SER A 482 -6.76 -2.33 -45.56
C SER A 482 -5.88 -3.60 -45.58
N ARG A 483 -6.49 -4.76 -45.87
CA ARG A 483 -5.77 -6.03 -45.87
C ARG A 483 -4.57 -6.08 -46.82
N SER A 484 -4.67 -5.45 -48.00
CA SER A 484 -3.59 -5.38 -48.99
C SER A 484 -2.47 -4.41 -48.58
N GLU A 485 -2.77 -3.42 -47.75
CA GLU A 485 -1.80 -2.42 -47.29
C GLU A 485 -1.08 -2.86 -46.01
N PHE A 486 -1.68 -3.74 -45.22
CA PHE A 486 -1.25 -4.03 -43.85
C PHE A 486 0.19 -4.52 -43.75
N GLU A 487 0.56 -5.59 -44.46
CA GLU A 487 1.91 -6.17 -44.32
C GLU A 487 3.00 -5.18 -44.77
N LYS A 488 2.77 -4.49 -45.90
CA LYS A 488 3.69 -3.50 -46.47
C LYS A 488 3.96 -2.35 -45.51
N ASN A 489 2.92 -1.84 -44.84
CA ASN A 489 3.05 -0.64 -44.00
C ASN A 489 3.40 -0.95 -42.54
N THR A 490 3.13 -2.16 -42.05
CA THR A 490 3.38 -2.52 -40.64
C THR A 490 4.63 -3.36 -40.46
N GLY A 491 5.04 -4.12 -41.48
CA GLY A 491 6.06 -5.17 -41.37
C GLY A 491 5.58 -6.41 -40.61
N LEU A 492 4.28 -6.51 -40.30
CA LEU A 492 3.66 -7.66 -39.65
C LEU A 492 2.90 -8.49 -40.67
N SER A 493 3.17 -9.80 -40.74
CA SER A 493 2.40 -10.70 -41.59
C SER A 493 0.97 -10.89 -41.05
N LEU A 494 -0.01 -11.03 -41.95
CA LEU A 494 -1.39 -11.36 -41.63
C LEU A 494 -1.53 -12.71 -40.91
N ASN A 495 -0.59 -13.63 -41.10
CA ASN A 495 -0.58 -14.92 -40.38
C ASN A 495 0.24 -14.86 -39.09
N CYS A 496 0.74 -13.69 -38.68
CA CYS A 496 1.54 -13.55 -37.46
C CYS A 496 0.66 -13.79 -36.22
N ALA A 497 1.05 -14.75 -35.38
CA ALA A 497 0.37 -15.03 -34.10
C ALA A 497 1.28 -14.74 -32.91
N SER A 498 2.59 -14.78 -33.12
CA SER A 498 3.60 -14.47 -32.12
C SER A 498 4.68 -13.61 -32.73
N TYR A 499 5.25 -12.70 -31.94
CA TYR A 499 6.23 -11.72 -32.40
C TYR A 499 7.40 -11.62 -31.42
N ASP A 500 8.62 -11.80 -31.91
CA ASP A 500 9.81 -11.53 -31.13
C ASP A 500 10.26 -10.08 -31.36
N PRO A 501 10.26 -9.22 -30.32
CA PRO A 501 10.58 -7.81 -30.46
C PRO A 501 12.07 -7.54 -30.69
N VAL A 502 12.95 -8.50 -30.39
CA VAL A 502 14.41 -8.36 -30.52
C VAL A 502 14.86 -8.72 -31.94
N SER A 503 14.38 -9.85 -32.47
CA SER A 503 14.67 -10.26 -33.85
C SER A 503 13.71 -9.65 -34.88
N MET A 504 12.65 -8.98 -34.41
CA MET A 504 11.55 -8.45 -35.23
C MET A 504 10.86 -9.53 -36.07
N ALA A 505 10.88 -10.78 -35.61
CA ALA A 505 10.38 -11.92 -36.35
C ALA A 505 8.92 -12.24 -36.01
N CYS A 506 8.11 -12.42 -37.05
CA CYS A 506 6.75 -12.95 -36.94
C CYS A 506 6.75 -14.47 -37.02
N VAL A 507 6.02 -15.11 -36.12
CA VAL A 507 5.85 -16.56 -36.05
C VAL A 507 4.37 -16.91 -36.28
N PRO A 508 4.06 -17.63 -37.37
CA PRO A 508 2.73 -18.18 -37.62
C PRO A 508 2.24 -19.20 -36.58
N PRO A 509 0.91 -19.40 -36.42
CA PRO A 509 0.36 -20.40 -35.53
C PRO A 509 0.84 -21.83 -35.83
N ASP A 510 1.08 -22.13 -37.10
CA ASP A 510 1.46 -23.44 -37.65
C ASP A 510 2.98 -23.61 -37.84
N ALA A 511 3.79 -22.62 -37.44
CA ALA A 511 5.24 -22.66 -37.63
C ALA A 511 5.91 -23.84 -36.90
N CYS A 512 6.58 -24.69 -37.66
CA CYS A 512 7.42 -25.78 -37.14
C CYS A 512 8.88 -25.34 -37.09
N LEU A 513 9.31 -24.82 -35.94
CA LEU A 513 10.68 -24.29 -35.77
C LEU A 513 11.73 -25.37 -35.50
N LEU A 514 11.31 -26.54 -35.01
CA LEU A 514 12.17 -27.71 -34.86
C LEU A 514 11.36 -28.99 -35.08
N TYR A 515 11.72 -29.76 -36.10
CA TYR A 515 11.10 -31.06 -36.35
C TYR A 515 11.88 -32.15 -35.65
N HIS A 516 11.23 -32.94 -34.79
CA HIS A 516 11.88 -34.09 -34.16
C HIS A 516 11.80 -35.29 -35.11
N PRO A 517 12.91 -35.74 -35.72
CA PRO A 517 12.88 -36.72 -36.82
C PRO A 517 12.35 -38.10 -36.38
N VAL A 518 12.60 -38.50 -35.14
CA VAL A 518 12.15 -39.80 -34.60
C VAL A 518 10.68 -39.81 -34.16
N THR A 519 10.23 -38.80 -33.41
CA THR A 519 8.84 -38.74 -32.92
C THR A 519 7.87 -38.13 -33.93
N LYS A 520 8.37 -37.61 -35.06
CA LYS A 520 7.62 -36.84 -36.07
C LYS A 520 6.82 -35.67 -35.47
N LYS A 521 7.24 -35.17 -34.30
CA LYS A 521 6.58 -34.05 -33.62
C LYS A 521 7.28 -32.74 -33.94
N CYS A 522 6.50 -31.74 -34.33
CA CYS A 522 6.95 -30.37 -34.38
C CYS A 522 7.08 -29.81 -32.96
N VAL A 523 8.30 -29.42 -32.62
CA VAL A 523 8.59 -28.59 -31.44
C VAL A 523 8.49 -27.14 -31.90
N LYS A 524 7.44 -26.45 -31.44
CA LYS A 524 7.35 -24.99 -31.56
C LYS A 524 8.42 -24.37 -30.65
N LYS A 525 9.66 -24.24 -31.12
CA LYS A 525 10.71 -23.55 -30.36
C LYS A 525 10.51 -22.05 -30.49
N LYS A 526 9.67 -21.49 -29.61
CA LYS A 526 9.45 -20.05 -29.52
C LYS A 526 10.77 -19.30 -29.36
N TYR A 527 10.91 -18.17 -30.04
CA TYR A 527 12.03 -17.26 -29.78
C TYR A 527 12.02 -16.84 -28.30
N PRO A 528 13.19 -16.60 -27.69
CA PRO A 528 13.31 -16.39 -26.25
C PRO A 528 12.51 -15.20 -25.72
N TYR A 529 12.18 -14.22 -26.56
CA TYR A 529 11.44 -13.01 -26.17
C TYR A 529 10.08 -12.90 -26.86
N SER A 530 9.60 -14.00 -27.45
CA SER A 530 8.33 -14.00 -28.18
C SER A 530 7.15 -13.58 -27.31
N ILE A 531 6.30 -12.72 -27.89
CA ILE A 531 5.03 -12.27 -27.33
C ILE A 531 3.91 -12.83 -28.20
N ASP A 532 3.05 -13.63 -27.59
CA ASP A 532 1.96 -14.31 -28.30
C ASP A 532 0.66 -13.52 -28.23
N ASN A 533 -0.15 -13.61 -29.28
CA ASN A 533 -1.57 -13.31 -29.21
C ASN A 533 -2.31 -14.37 -28.37
N PHE A 534 -3.46 -14.00 -27.82
CA PHE A 534 -4.31 -14.94 -27.11
C PHE A 534 -4.74 -16.08 -28.05
N SER A 535 -4.66 -17.32 -27.55
CA SER A 535 -4.95 -18.55 -28.30
C SER A 535 -4.21 -18.70 -29.64
N ASP A 536 -3.00 -18.12 -29.76
CA ASP A 536 -2.21 -18.11 -31.00
C ASP A 536 -3.01 -17.55 -32.21
N ALA A 537 -3.96 -16.64 -31.97
CA ALA A 537 -4.79 -16.07 -33.04
C ALA A 537 -3.95 -15.25 -34.04
N PRO A 538 -4.05 -15.52 -35.36
CA PRO A 538 -3.35 -14.75 -36.37
C PRO A 538 -3.96 -13.35 -36.55
N LEU A 539 -3.15 -12.36 -36.94
CA LEU A 539 -3.61 -10.97 -37.16
C LEU A 539 -4.77 -10.85 -38.16
N SER A 540 -4.85 -11.74 -39.14
CA SER A 540 -5.93 -11.79 -40.13
C SER A 540 -7.32 -11.98 -39.51
N SER A 541 -7.42 -12.57 -38.33
CA SER A 541 -8.71 -12.79 -37.63
C SER A 541 -9.31 -11.51 -37.05
N SER A 542 -8.52 -10.45 -36.89
CA SER A 542 -8.97 -9.20 -36.29
C SER A 542 -9.54 -8.19 -37.28
N PHE A 543 -9.45 -8.45 -38.58
CA PHE A 543 -10.06 -7.60 -39.59
C PHE A 543 -11.58 -7.64 -39.45
N GLU A 544 -12.21 -6.47 -39.51
CA GLU A 544 -13.66 -6.40 -39.39
C GLU A 544 -14.33 -6.68 -40.74
N PRO A 545 -15.31 -7.61 -40.82
CA PRO A 545 -15.81 -8.11 -42.10
C PRO A 545 -16.31 -7.03 -43.07
N ASN A 546 -16.95 -5.98 -42.54
CA ASN A 546 -17.65 -4.98 -43.36
C ASN A 546 -16.73 -3.85 -43.84
N ILE A 547 -15.75 -3.46 -43.04
CA ILE A 547 -14.84 -2.34 -43.37
C ILE A 547 -13.46 -2.82 -43.86
N ASN A 548 -13.11 -4.09 -43.63
CA ASN A 548 -11.87 -4.74 -44.07
C ASN A 548 -10.59 -3.96 -43.72
N THR A 549 -10.63 -3.21 -42.61
CA THR A 549 -9.50 -2.46 -42.07
C THR A 549 -9.08 -3.00 -40.71
N PHE A 550 -7.78 -2.95 -40.42
CA PHE A 550 -7.23 -3.27 -39.11
C PHE A 550 -6.40 -2.09 -38.58
N GLY A 551 -6.90 -1.45 -37.51
CA GLY A 551 -6.21 -0.41 -36.75
C GLY A 551 -6.46 -0.54 -35.25
N LEU A 552 -6.32 0.57 -34.53
CA LEU A 552 -6.43 0.60 -33.06
C LEU A 552 -7.79 0.08 -32.58
N ARG A 553 -8.89 0.41 -33.27
CA ARG A 553 -10.24 -0.04 -32.90
C ARG A 553 -10.32 -1.56 -32.75
N GLN A 554 -9.93 -2.31 -33.79
CA GLN A 554 -9.95 -3.77 -33.78
C GLN A 554 -8.88 -4.34 -32.83
N ALA A 555 -7.70 -3.72 -32.77
CA ALA A 555 -6.64 -4.15 -31.86
C ALA A 555 -7.07 -4.10 -30.39
N VAL A 556 -7.86 -3.08 -30.01
CA VAL A 556 -8.47 -2.94 -28.69
C VAL A 556 -9.58 -3.97 -28.48
N ARG A 557 -10.50 -4.13 -29.45
CA ARG A 557 -11.62 -5.09 -29.42
C ARG A 557 -11.16 -6.52 -29.14
N ASP A 558 -10.19 -6.97 -29.94
CA ASP A 558 -9.69 -8.35 -29.93
C ASP A 558 -8.47 -8.52 -29.03
N SER A 559 -7.99 -7.43 -28.43
CA SER A 559 -6.87 -7.42 -27.50
C SER A 559 -5.57 -7.98 -28.10
N VAL A 560 -5.21 -7.58 -29.31
CA VAL A 560 -4.11 -8.15 -30.09
C VAL A 560 -2.74 -7.75 -29.53
N ASN A 561 -1.99 -8.66 -28.90
CA ASN A 561 -0.70 -8.35 -28.27
C ASN A 561 0.35 -7.91 -29.27
N VAL A 562 0.52 -8.66 -30.37
CA VAL A 562 1.54 -8.40 -31.40
C VAL A 562 1.40 -6.98 -31.98
N TRP A 563 0.18 -6.53 -32.23
CA TRP A 563 -0.09 -5.19 -32.78
C TRP A 563 0.36 -4.09 -31.80
N PHE A 564 0.07 -4.23 -30.50
CA PHE A 564 0.48 -3.26 -29.48
C PHE A 564 1.98 -3.25 -29.22
N VAL A 565 2.64 -4.41 -29.28
CA VAL A 565 4.10 -4.48 -29.21
C VAL A 565 4.71 -3.74 -30.39
N ARG A 566 4.21 -3.98 -31.61
CA ARG A 566 4.69 -3.26 -32.80
C ARG A 566 4.43 -1.76 -32.70
N LEU A 567 3.26 -1.35 -32.21
CA LEU A 567 2.93 0.06 -31.96
C LEU A 567 3.96 0.72 -31.05
N ALA A 568 4.31 0.09 -29.91
CA ALA A 568 5.30 0.62 -28.98
C ALA A 568 6.71 0.71 -29.59
N LEU A 569 7.10 -0.29 -30.37
CA LEU A 569 8.40 -0.28 -31.05
C LEU A 569 8.50 0.82 -32.11
N LEU A 570 7.39 1.26 -32.71
CA LEU A 570 7.40 2.34 -33.70
C LEU A 570 7.80 3.71 -33.11
N PHE A 571 7.49 3.97 -31.84
CA PHE A 571 7.81 5.26 -31.20
C PHE A 571 8.97 5.19 -30.20
N ASP A 572 9.22 4.05 -29.54
CA ASP A 572 10.26 3.90 -28.51
C ASP A 572 11.31 2.81 -28.84
N GLY A 573 11.11 1.99 -29.87
CA GLY A 573 11.92 0.80 -30.13
C GLY A 573 13.38 1.09 -30.47
N LYS A 574 13.64 2.15 -31.24
CA LYS A 574 15.02 2.55 -31.61
C LYS A 574 15.83 2.91 -30.37
N ALA A 575 15.28 3.74 -29.48
CA ALA A 575 15.95 4.17 -28.27
C ALA A 575 16.22 2.99 -27.31
N ALA A 576 15.27 2.05 -27.22
CA ALA A 576 15.45 0.83 -26.43
C ALA A 576 16.59 -0.05 -26.99
N LEU A 577 16.66 -0.21 -28.31
CA LEU A 577 17.71 -1.00 -28.98
C LEU A 577 19.09 -0.36 -28.79
N GLU A 578 19.21 0.95 -28.98
CA GLU A 578 20.46 1.70 -28.78
C GLU A 578 20.96 1.58 -27.34
N TYR A 579 20.06 1.63 -26.36
CA TYR A 579 20.42 1.38 -24.95
C TYR A 579 20.93 -0.04 -24.72
N ASP A 580 20.23 -1.06 -25.24
CA ASP A 580 20.63 -2.47 -25.06
C ASP A 580 22.01 -2.75 -25.71
N GLN A 581 22.27 -2.18 -26.88
CA GLN A 581 23.58 -2.26 -27.54
C GLN A 581 24.67 -1.55 -26.73
N ALA A 582 24.40 -0.35 -26.22
CA ALA A 582 25.32 0.38 -25.36
C ALA A 582 25.60 -0.37 -24.05
N PHE A 583 24.60 -1.02 -23.47
CA PHE A 583 24.74 -1.82 -22.25
C PHE A 583 25.65 -3.03 -22.50
N ALA A 584 25.41 -3.78 -23.59
CA ALA A 584 26.21 -4.95 -23.96
C ALA A 584 27.69 -4.61 -24.26
N ALA A 585 27.98 -3.39 -24.71
CA ALA A 585 29.33 -2.96 -25.05
C ALA A 585 30.20 -2.54 -23.84
N ARG A 586 29.63 -2.35 -22.64
CA ARG A 586 30.35 -1.74 -21.50
C ARG A 586 30.89 -2.74 -20.46
N ARG A 587 32.00 -2.37 -19.81
CA ARG A 587 32.63 -3.11 -18.69
C ARG A 587 32.51 -2.44 -17.30
N ARG A 588 32.08 -1.16 -17.18
CA ARG A 588 32.17 -0.40 -15.90
C ARG A 588 31.00 0.52 -15.50
N GLU A 589 30.21 1.09 -16.42
CA GLU A 589 29.10 2.02 -16.07
C GLU A 589 27.83 1.76 -16.87
N ASN A 590 26.65 1.87 -16.27
CA ASN A 590 25.37 1.71 -16.98
C ASN A 590 25.11 2.90 -17.94
N PRO A 591 24.54 2.67 -19.14
CA PRO A 591 24.08 3.75 -20.01
C PRO A 591 22.95 4.54 -19.36
N VAL A 592 22.75 5.78 -19.82
CA VAL A 592 21.63 6.63 -19.37
C VAL A 592 20.33 6.06 -19.93
N MET A 593 19.31 5.92 -19.08
CA MET A 593 17.99 5.47 -19.51
C MET A 593 17.40 6.41 -20.56
N PRO A 594 16.85 5.88 -21.67
CA PRO A 594 16.17 6.72 -22.64
C PRO A 594 14.90 7.34 -22.04
N ASP A 595 14.61 8.56 -22.47
CA ASP A 595 13.34 9.21 -22.19
C ASP A 595 12.26 8.66 -23.14
N PHE A 596 11.62 7.57 -22.72
CA PHE A 596 10.59 6.88 -23.49
C PHE A 596 9.27 7.66 -23.54
N GLN A 597 8.64 7.75 -24.71
CA GLN A 597 7.30 8.33 -24.84
C GLN A 597 6.28 7.60 -23.96
N LEU A 598 6.38 6.27 -23.85
CA LEU A 598 5.49 5.49 -22.98
C LEU A 598 5.63 5.92 -21.51
N VAL A 599 6.85 6.19 -21.06
CA VAL A 599 7.15 6.65 -19.69
C VAL A 599 6.63 8.07 -19.48
N ARG A 600 6.91 9.01 -20.40
CA ARG A 600 6.39 10.39 -20.34
C ARG A 600 4.87 10.43 -20.24
N THR A 601 4.19 9.67 -21.10
CA THR A 601 2.73 9.61 -21.11
C THR A 601 2.20 8.99 -19.82
N ALA A 602 2.81 7.90 -19.35
CA ALA A 602 2.42 7.28 -18.09
C ALA A 602 2.59 8.26 -16.91
N GLN A 603 3.68 9.03 -16.85
CA GLN A 603 3.89 10.07 -15.84
C GLN A 603 2.83 11.17 -15.89
N LYS A 604 2.50 11.68 -17.08
CA LYS A 604 1.39 12.64 -17.27
C LYS A 604 0.05 12.10 -16.76
N LEU A 605 -0.17 10.79 -16.87
CA LEU A 605 -1.36 10.11 -16.39
C LEU A 605 -1.28 9.74 -14.89
N GLY A 606 -0.21 10.10 -14.18
CA GLY A 606 -0.03 9.90 -12.75
C GLY A 606 0.61 8.57 -12.33
N PHE A 607 1.31 7.88 -13.23
CA PHE A 607 2.21 6.79 -12.87
C PHE A 607 3.54 7.36 -12.35
N GLY A 608 4.22 6.64 -11.46
CA GLY A 608 5.51 7.08 -10.90
C GLY A 608 5.62 6.83 -9.41
N ASP A 609 6.27 7.76 -8.70
CA ASP A 609 6.56 7.63 -7.26
C ASP A 609 5.68 8.52 -6.37
N ASN A 610 4.90 9.43 -6.96
CA ASN A 610 4.05 10.36 -6.21
C ASN A 610 2.73 9.68 -5.80
N LEU A 611 2.47 9.61 -4.50
CA LEU A 611 1.19 9.12 -3.98
C LEU A 611 0.04 10.03 -4.42
N ILE A 612 -1.12 9.42 -4.68
CA ILE A 612 -2.35 10.14 -4.99
C ILE A 612 -3.05 10.42 -3.66
N ASP A 613 -3.22 11.69 -3.33
CA ASP A 613 -3.94 12.11 -2.14
C ASP A 613 -5.46 12.04 -2.35
N LEU A 614 -6.15 11.21 -1.57
CA LEU A 614 -7.60 11.02 -1.62
C LEU A 614 -8.37 11.96 -0.69
N ALA A 615 -7.67 12.79 0.09
CA ALA A 615 -8.26 13.82 0.94
C ALA A 615 -7.51 15.15 0.74
N PRO A 616 -7.43 15.67 -0.50
CA PRO A 616 -6.65 16.85 -0.79
C PRO A 616 -7.25 18.09 -0.12
N ASN A 617 -6.38 19.06 0.18
CA ASN A 617 -6.75 20.40 0.64
C ASN A 617 -7.75 20.40 1.82
N PRO A 618 -7.43 19.76 2.96
CA PRO A 618 -8.24 19.92 4.16
C PRO A 618 -8.31 21.41 4.57
N PRO A 619 -9.40 21.87 5.23
CA PRO A 619 -9.48 23.22 5.79
C PRO A 619 -8.21 23.61 6.57
N SER A 620 -7.82 24.88 6.52
CA SER A 620 -6.55 25.34 7.11
C SER A 620 -6.42 25.10 8.63
N ASP A 621 -7.56 25.00 9.32
CA ASP A 621 -7.71 24.69 10.73
C ASP A 621 -7.92 23.19 11.02
N LEU A 622 -7.94 22.35 9.98
CA LEU A 622 -7.93 20.88 10.05
C LEU A 622 -6.52 20.35 9.80
N HIS A 623 -5.86 19.83 10.84
CA HIS A 623 -4.56 19.18 10.70
C HIS A 623 -4.70 17.66 10.80
N LEU A 624 -4.70 16.99 9.65
CA LEU A 624 -4.82 15.53 9.57
C LEU A 624 -3.55 14.82 10.07
N PHE A 625 -3.73 13.83 10.94
CA PHE A 625 -2.64 12.97 11.40
C PHE A 625 -2.34 11.88 10.37
N ARG A 626 -1.45 12.19 9.42
CA ARG A 626 -1.04 11.27 8.35
C ARG A 626 0.41 10.84 8.49
N HIS A 627 0.75 9.72 7.85
CA HIS A 627 2.13 9.27 7.79
C HIS A 627 2.95 10.27 6.95
N LYS A 628 4.20 10.58 7.34
CA LYS A 628 5.00 11.62 6.68
C LYS A 628 5.30 11.31 5.21
N SER A 629 5.44 10.02 4.87
CA SER A 629 5.59 9.58 3.48
C SER A 629 4.25 9.28 2.79
N GLY A 630 3.12 9.36 3.50
CA GLY A 630 1.80 8.89 3.06
C GLY A 630 1.67 7.37 2.92
N GLU A 631 2.77 6.60 3.02
CA GLU A 631 2.71 5.16 2.85
C GLU A 631 1.93 4.47 3.97
N GLY A 632 0.94 3.68 3.57
CA GLY A 632 0.14 2.85 4.47
C GLY A 632 -1.17 3.48 4.95
N ASP A 633 -1.33 4.81 4.84
CA ASP A 633 -2.59 5.48 5.19
C ASP A 633 -3.67 5.28 4.11
N VAL A 634 -4.93 5.09 4.54
CA VAL A 634 -6.04 4.78 3.62
C VAL A 634 -6.42 5.95 2.71
N LEU A 635 -5.98 7.16 3.05
CA LEU A 635 -6.19 8.39 2.27
C LEU A 635 -5.08 8.62 1.23
N SER A 636 -4.13 7.69 1.10
CA SER A 636 -3.05 7.75 0.11
C SER A 636 -3.09 6.53 -0.78
N ALA A 637 -3.24 6.77 -2.08
CA ALA A 637 -3.26 5.74 -3.09
C ALA A 637 -1.88 5.57 -3.72
N ARG A 638 -1.40 4.32 -3.82
CA ARG A 638 -0.14 4.01 -4.49
C ARG A 638 -0.32 4.13 -6.02
N PRO A 639 0.53 4.92 -6.70
CA PRO A 639 0.49 5.03 -8.15
C PRO A 639 0.97 3.73 -8.79
N GLY A 640 0.60 3.52 -10.06
CA GLY A 640 1.22 2.47 -10.84
C GLY A 640 2.63 2.83 -11.28
N LYS A 641 3.46 1.82 -11.58
CA LYS A 641 4.82 2.00 -12.06
C LYS A 641 5.19 0.95 -13.13
N PRO A 642 5.49 1.36 -14.37
CA PRO A 642 6.16 0.53 -15.37
C PRO A 642 7.61 0.25 -14.97
N ASP A 643 8.09 -0.96 -15.27
CA ASP A 643 9.50 -1.33 -15.03
C ASP A 643 10.46 -0.45 -15.84
N LEU A 644 10.01 0.11 -16.97
CA LEU A 644 10.77 1.10 -17.75
C LEU A 644 11.20 2.34 -16.96
N MET A 645 10.59 2.61 -15.81
CA MET A 645 11.00 3.70 -14.90
C MET A 645 12.14 3.30 -13.95
N ASN A 646 12.59 2.05 -13.96
CA ASN A 646 13.70 1.59 -13.12
C ASN A 646 15.04 1.77 -13.87
N PRO A 647 15.96 2.61 -13.34
CA PRO A 647 17.23 2.93 -14.02
C PRO A 647 18.23 1.78 -14.07
N LYS A 648 17.93 0.64 -13.43
CA LYS A 648 18.77 -0.56 -13.42
C LYS A 648 18.29 -1.64 -14.40
N MET A 649 17.25 -1.35 -15.20
CA MET A 649 16.71 -2.33 -16.15
C MET A 649 17.66 -2.59 -17.32
N GLN A 650 17.56 -3.81 -17.85
CA GLN A 650 18.33 -4.33 -18.98
C GLN A 650 17.38 -5.04 -19.95
N GLY A 651 17.76 -5.19 -21.22
CA GLY A 651 16.90 -5.80 -22.23
C GLY A 651 15.67 -4.94 -22.49
N LEU A 652 15.86 -3.63 -22.60
CA LEU A 652 14.81 -2.63 -22.72
C LEU A 652 13.89 -2.86 -23.91
N VAL A 653 14.36 -3.47 -25.01
CA VAL A 653 13.46 -3.84 -26.13
C VAL A 653 12.37 -4.80 -25.66
N ASN A 654 12.75 -5.82 -24.88
CA ASN A 654 11.81 -6.79 -24.32
C ASN A 654 10.98 -6.19 -23.18
N VAL A 655 11.58 -5.35 -22.32
CA VAL A 655 10.85 -4.66 -21.25
C VAL A 655 9.81 -3.70 -21.83
N LEU A 656 10.13 -2.98 -22.91
CA LEU A 656 9.21 -2.12 -23.64
C LEU A 656 8.06 -2.93 -24.23
N ALA A 657 8.36 -4.04 -24.91
CA ALA A 657 7.35 -4.93 -25.45
C ALA A 657 6.40 -5.45 -24.36
N LYS A 658 6.93 -5.97 -23.24
CA LYS A 658 6.12 -6.46 -22.10
C LYS A 658 5.35 -5.35 -21.39
N SER A 659 5.95 -4.17 -21.24
CA SER A 659 5.29 -3.01 -20.62
C SER A 659 4.14 -2.51 -21.48
N SER A 660 4.30 -2.48 -22.81
CA SER A 660 3.25 -2.04 -23.75
C SER A 660 1.95 -2.86 -23.68
N ILE A 661 2.04 -4.10 -23.19
CA ILE A 661 0.89 -4.99 -22.96
C ILE A 661 0.59 -5.21 -21.48
N GLY A 662 1.25 -4.48 -20.57
CA GLY A 662 0.96 -4.44 -19.14
C GLY A 662 1.49 -5.62 -18.30
N HIS A 663 2.52 -6.35 -18.76
CA HIS A 663 3.16 -7.43 -17.98
C HIS A 663 4.34 -6.95 -17.13
N SER A 664 5.02 -5.88 -17.53
CA SER A 664 6.12 -5.24 -16.79
C SER A 664 5.68 -3.90 -16.18
N VAL A 665 4.50 -3.92 -15.56
CA VAL A 665 3.85 -2.76 -14.94
C VAL A 665 3.13 -3.23 -13.69
N THR A 666 3.17 -2.47 -12.61
CA THR A 666 2.28 -2.64 -11.45
C THR A 666 1.30 -1.47 -11.38
N VAL A 667 0.02 -1.70 -11.08
CA VAL A 667 -0.97 -0.61 -11.00
C VAL A 667 -2.14 -0.93 -10.08
N SER A 668 -2.70 0.10 -9.43
CA SER A 668 -3.92 -0.04 -8.64
C SER A 668 -5.19 -0.03 -9.50
N PRO A 669 -6.27 -0.72 -9.07
CA PRO A 669 -7.60 -0.53 -9.64
C PRO A 669 -8.01 0.95 -9.72
N LEU A 670 -7.76 1.74 -8.68
CA LEU A 670 -8.11 3.17 -8.69
C LEU A 670 -7.42 3.94 -9.81
N GLN A 671 -6.12 3.69 -10.02
CA GLN A 671 -5.39 4.30 -11.11
C GLN A 671 -5.94 3.86 -12.49
N MET A 672 -6.30 2.59 -12.67
CA MET A 672 -6.90 2.14 -13.93
C MET A 672 -8.33 2.68 -14.15
N ALA A 673 -9.13 2.87 -13.09
CA ALA A 673 -10.43 3.53 -13.18
C ALA A 673 -10.28 5.01 -13.56
N ARG A 674 -9.24 5.69 -13.02
CA ARG A 674 -8.87 7.06 -13.39
C ARG A 674 -8.50 7.18 -14.87
N ILE A 675 -7.79 6.21 -15.46
CA ILE A 675 -7.52 6.18 -16.90
C ILE A 675 -8.83 6.06 -17.70
N SER A 676 -9.75 5.19 -17.29
CA SER A 676 -11.06 5.06 -17.93
C SER A 676 -11.89 6.35 -17.82
N ALA A 677 -11.88 7.02 -16.66
CA ALA A 677 -12.50 8.33 -16.49
C ALA A 677 -11.91 9.37 -17.46
N PHE A 678 -10.58 9.43 -17.55
CA PHE A 678 -9.87 10.31 -18.46
C PHE A 678 -10.28 10.09 -19.91
N ILE A 679 -10.24 8.85 -20.41
CA ILE A 679 -10.64 8.52 -21.79
C ILE A 679 -12.10 8.95 -22.01
N SER A 680 -12.98 8.64 -21.06
CA SER A 680 -14.42 8.94 -21.18
C SER A 680 -14.71 10.44 -21.32
N ASN A 681 -14.02 11.29 -20.56
CA ASN A 681 -14.36 12.72 -20.40
C ASN A 681 -13.31 13.70 -20.94
N LYS A 682 -12.18 13.20 -21.43
CA LYS A 682 -11.02 13.99 -21.88
C LYS A 682 -10.43 14.91 -20.81
N LYS A 683 -10.69 14.59 -19.54
CA LYS A 683 -10.24 15.36 -18.38
C LYS A 683 -9.62 14.42 -17.37
N LEU A 684 -8.40 14.73 -16.96
CA LEU A 684 -7.69 13.95 -15.96
C LEU A 684 -8.11 14.45 -14.58
N VAL A 685 -8.99 13.69 -13.94
CA VAL A 685 -9.48 13.97 -12.59
C VAL A 685 -8.45 13.53 -11.54
N SER A 686 -8.45 14.19 -10.38
CA SER A 686 -7.71 13.74 -9.19
C SER A 686 -8.68 12.99 -8.29
N PRO A 687 -8.50 11.67 -8.07
CA PRO A 687 -9.41 10.91 -7.24
C PRO A 687 -9.45 11.42 -5.80
N PHE A 688 -10.65 11.49 -5.22
CA PHE A 688 -10.84 11.90 -3.82
C PHE A 688 -11.98 11.11 -3.19
N ILE A 689 -11.85 10.81 -1.89
CA ILE A 689 -12.84 10.05 -1.14
C ILE A 689 -13.61 10.89 -0.13
N VAL A 690 -13.05 12.00 0.34
CA VAL A 690 -13.73 12.90 1.29
C VAL A 690 -14.53 13.96 0.55
N GLN A 691 -15.85 13.95 0.74
CA GLN A 691 -16.77 14.93 0.15
C GLN A 691 -16.85 16.21 0.99
N SER A 692 -16.98 16.07 2.32
CA SER A 692 -17.06 17.22 3.22
C SER A 692 -16.47 16.94 4.61
N TRP A 693 -15.91 17.98 5.21
CA TRP A 693 -15.44 18.05 6.59
C TRP A 693 -16.46 18.85 7.42
N GLY A 694 -17.43 18.15 8.01
CA GLY A 694 -18.61 18.77 8.62
C GLY A 694 -19.43 19.53 7.59
N ASN A 695 -19.54 20.85 7.77
CA ASN A 695 -20.26 21.76 6.88
C ASN A 695 -19.37 22.37 5.78
N HIS A 696 -18.10 22.00 5.71
CA HIS A 696 -17.17 22.50 4.68
C HIS A 696 -16.98 21.44 3.60
N ASP A 697 -17.38 21.74 2.36
CA ASP A 697 -17.07 20.89 1.22
C ASP A 697 -15.55 20.78 1.03
N ALA A 698 -15.08 19.60 0.64
CA ALA A 698 -13.68 19.39 0.33
C ALA A 698 -13.27 20.21 -0.90
N GLU A 699 -12.10 20.85 -0.85
CA GLU A 699 -11.56 21.59 -1.97
C GLU A 699 -10.90 20.62 -2.97
N ILE A 700 -11.63 20.34 -4.06
CA ILE A 700 -11.22 19.37 -5.08
C ILE A 700 -10.44 20.08 -6.19
N SER A 701 -9.29 19.51 -6.56
CA SER A 701 -8.50 19.99 -7.69
C SER A 701 -9.31 19.99 -8.98
N LYS A 702 -9.19 21.08 -9.76
CA LYS A 702 -9.84 21.16 -11.07
C LYS A 702 -9.29 20.08 -12.00
N PRO A 703 -10.14 19.34 -12.72
CA PRO A 703 -9.67 18.35 -13.67
C PRO A 703 -8.80 18.98 -14.76
N GLU A 704 -7.63 18.39 -15.00
CA GLU A 704 -6.71 18.83 -16.05
C GLU A 704 -7.26 18.41 -17.42
N LYS A 705 -6.91 19.15 -18.47
CA LYS A 705 -7.25 18.82 -19.86
C LYS A 705 -5.97 18.61 -20.67
N PRO A 706 -5.32 17.44 -20.56
CA PRO A 706 -4.22 17.12 -21.45
C PRO A 706 -4.66 17.19 -22.91
N VAL A 707 -3.77 17.65 -23.79
CA VAL A 707 -4.05 17.78 -25.23
C VAL A 707 -3.84 16.44 -25.91
N PHE A 708 -4.90 15.89 -26.49
CA PHE A 708 -4.87 14.69 -27.34
C PHE A 708 -5.67 14.95 -28.61
N ASP A 709 -5.28 14.32 -29.73
CA ASP A 709 -6.07 14.37 -30.97
C ASP A 709 -7.45 13.74 -30.73
N ASP A 710 -8.50 14.55 -30.82
CA ASP A 710 -9.87 14.17 -30.54
C ASP A 710 -10.37 13.03 -31.44
N GLY A 711 -9.91 12.98 -32.69
CA GLY A 711 -10.26 11.92 -33.63
C GLY A 711 -9.59 10.59 -33.26
N LEU A 712 -8.31 10.62 -32.84
CA LEU A 712 -7.64 9.41 -32.38
C LEU A 712 -8.22 8.89 -31.07
N LEU A 713 -8.57 9.79 -30.14
CA LEU A 713 -9.22 9.42 -28.90
C LEU A 713 -10.60 8.78 -29.15
N ASP A 714 -11.35 9.25 -30.16
CA ASP A 714 -12.61 8.64 -30.56
C ASP A 714 -12.42 7.21 -31.10
N ILE A 715 -11.36 6.95 -31.87
CA ILE A 715 -11.02 5.58 -32.33
C ILE A 715 -10.79 4.65 -31.13
N LEU A 716 -10.09 5.11 -30.09
CA LEU A 716 -9.91 4.33 -28.85
C LEU A 716 -11.24 4.08 -28.13
N LYS A 717 -12.11 5.09 -28.04
CA LYS A 717 -13.46 4.93 -27.46
C LYS A 717 -14.28 3.90 -28.23
N GLN A 718 -14.27 3.96 -29.56
CA GLN A 718 -14.94 2.97 -30.41
C GLN A 718 -14.38 1.56 -30.18
N GLY A 719 -13.06 1.42 -30.04
CA GLY A 719 -12.43 0.15 -29.71
C GLY A 719 -12.89 -0.39 -28.35
N MET A 720 -12.91 0.47 -27.33
CA MET A 720 -13.38 0.12 -25.99
C MET A 720 -14.88 -0.18 -25.96
N LYS A 721 -15.69 0.44 -26.82
CA LYS A 721 -17.11 0.12 -27.00
C LYS A 721 -17.31 -1.26 -27.63
N ALA A 722 -16.47 -1.61 -28.61
CA ALA A 722 -16.56 -2.90 -29.28
C ALA A 722 -16.22 -4.08 -28.37
N VAL A 723 -15.40 -3.90 -27.33
CA VAL A 723 -15.01 -4.97 -26.38
C VAL A 723 -16.22 -5.66 -25.71
N PRO A 724 -17.17 -4.96 -25.07
CA PRO A 724 -18.39 -5.56 -24.52
C PRO A 724 -19.51 -5.80 -25.55
N GLU A 725 -19.41 -5.28 -26.77
CA GLU A 725 -20.45 -5.48 -27.80
C GLU A 725 -20.21 -6.73 -28.65
N THR A 726 -18.97 -6.94 -29.10
CA THR A 726 -18.58 -7.98 -30.07
C THR A 726 -17.19 -8.57 -29.80
N GLY A 727 -16.54 -8.14 -28.71
CA GLY A 727 -15.17 -8.52 -28.38
C GLY A 727 -15.07 -9.38 -27.13
N SER A 728 -13.90 -9.29 -26.49
CA SER A 728 -13.53 -10.15 -25.35
C SER A 728 -14.43 -10.09 -24.11
N ALA A 729 -15.37 -9.15 -23.99
CA ALA A 729 -16.33 -9.06 -22.89
C ALA A 729 -17.80 -9.23 -23.33
N GLU A 730 -18.06 -9.57 -24.60
CA GLU A 730 -19.41 -9.69 -25.16
C GLU A 730 -20.32 -10.59 -24.31
N THR A 731 -19.86 -11.79 -23.97
CA THR A 731 -20.65 -12.77 -23.21
C THR A 731 -21.13 -12.21 -21.86
N ALA A 732 -20.29 -11.43 -21.18
CA ALA A 732 -20.62 -10.84 -19.88
C ALA A 732 -21.73 -9.78 -20.00
N PHE A 733 -21.69 -8.96 -21.05
CA PHE A 733 -22.58 -7.83 -21.25
C PHE A 733 -23.75 -8.12 -22.19
N LYS A 734 -23.88 -9.34 -22.72
CA LYS A 734 -24.94 -9.72 -23.66
C LYS A 734 -26.36 -9.37 -23.18
N LYS A 735 -26.60 -9.46 -21.87
CA LYS A 735 -27.90 -9.16 -21.23
C LYS A 735 -28.06 -7.70 -20.80
N PHE A 736 -26.99 -6.92 -20.76
CA PHE A 736 -27.03 -5.52 -20.34
C PHE A 736 -26.96 -4.59 -21.56
N ARG A 737 -28.08 -3.95 -21.91
CA ARG A 737 -28.22 -3.12 -23.12
C ARG A 737 -28.76 -1.70 -22.85
N LYS A 738 -28.68 -1.20 -21.61
CA LYS A 738 -29.19 0.13 -21.24
C LYS A 738 -28.26 1.28 -21.60
N GLY A 739 -28.84 2.47 -21.80
CA GLY A 739 -28.10 3.72 -22.02
C GLY A 739 -27.32 3.77 -23.33
N LYS A 740 -26.32 4.65 -23.41
CA LYS A 740 -25.37 4.70 -24.55
C LYS A 740 -24.43 3.49 -24.59
N GLY A 741 -24.36 2.76 -23.48
CA GLY A 741 -23.71 1.46 -23.37
C GLY A 741 -22.51 1.44 -22.43
N VAL A 742 -21.85 0.28 -22.42
CA VAL A 742 -20.63 0.02 -21.66
C VAL A 742 -19.44 0.14 -22.59
N PHE A 743 -18.38 0.76 -22.09
CA PHE A 743 -17.08 0.83 -22.74
C PHE A 743 -16.08 0.17 -21.83
N GLY A 744 -15.16 -0.63 -22.34
CA GLY A 744 -14.15 -1.23 -21.50
C GLY A 744 -13.01 -1.92 -22.22
N LYS A 745 -12.10 -2.45 -21.41
CA LYS A 745 -10.97 -3.26 -21.84
C LYS A 745 -10.75 -4.38 -20.83
N THR A 746 -10.63 -5.59 -21.34
CA THR A 746 -10.23 -6.77 -20.57
C THR A 746 -8.71 -6.83 -20.38
N GLY A 747 -8.25 -7.39 -19.28
CA GLY A 747 -6.85 -7.73 -19.05
C GLY A 747 -6.70 -9.10 -18.40
N THR A 748 -5.65 -9.79 -18.79
CA THR A 748 -5.23 -11.05 -18.19
C THR A 748 -3.71 -10.96 -18.08
N ALA A 749 -3.20 -10.93 -16.87
CA ALA A 749 -1.76 -10.84 -16.62
C ALA A 749 -1.23 -12.16 -16.08
N ASN A 750 -0.16 -12.67 -16.67
CA ASN A 750 0.54 -13.84 -16.17
C ASN A 750 1.36 -13.45 -14.94
N VAL A 751 1.38 -14.31 -13.92
CA VAL A 751 2.28 -14.14 -12.78
C VAL A 751 3.42 -15.16 -12.92
N ALA A 752 4.56 -14.71 -13.45
CA ALA A 752 5.76 -15.51 -13.58
C ALA A 752 6.51 -15.59 -12.24
N LEU A 753 7.13 -16.75 -11.97
CA LEU A 753 8.18 -16.88 -10.95
C LEU A 753 9.54 -16.64 -11.60
N TYR A 754 10.33 -15.73 -11.03
CA TYR A 754 11.67 -15.41 -11.51
C TYR A 754 12.73 -15.84 -10.47
N GLU A 755 13.76 -16.58 -10.90
CA GLU A 755 15.04 -16.75 -10.17
C GLU A 755 16.15 -16.18 -11.03
N ARG A 756 17.05 -15.40 -10.41
CA ARG A 756 18.25 -14.88 -11.08
C ARG A 756 17.94 -14.21 -12.44
N GLY A 757 16.80 -13.54 -12.54
CA GLY A 757 16.35 -12.85 -13.76
C GLY A 757 15.78 -13.76 -14.87
N ARG A 758 15.62 -15.07 -14.64
CA ARG A 758 14.99 -16.01 -15.57
C ARG A 758 13.65 -16.49 -15.04
N GLU A 759 12.66 -16.54 -15.91
CA GLU A 759 11.37 -17.16 -15.61
C GLU A 759 11.56 -18.66 -15.43
N ILE A 760 11.26 -19.17 -14.23
CA ILE A 760 11.47 -20.58 -13.87
C ILE A 760 10.23 -21.39 -14.22
N THR A 761 9.06 -20.86 -13.86
CA THR A 761 7.76 -21.51 -14.07
C THR A 761 6.67 -20.46 -14.25
N GLN A 762 5.78 -20.71 -15.23
CA GLN A 762 4.51 -20.02 -15.35
C GLN A 762 3.54 -20.67 -14.36
N LYS A 763 2.99 -19.90 -13.41
CA LYS A 763 1.98 -20.43 -12.48
C LYS A 763 0.67 -20.70 -13.23
N ASP A 764 -0.11 -21.69 -12.77
CA ASP A 764 -1.40 -22.09 -13.38
C ASP A 764 -2.56 -21.08 -13.14
N PHE A 765 -2.25 -19.81 -12.88
CA PHE A 765 -3.22 -18.75 -12.62
C PHE A 765 -2.79 -17.39 -13.18
N PHE A 766 -3.77 -16.51 -13.31
CA PHE A 766 -3.61 -15.16 -13.86
C PHE A 766 -4.18 -14.12 -12.90
N THR A 767 -3.88 -12.84 -13.13
CA THR A 767 -4.70 -11.75 -12.61
C THR A 767 -5.67 -11.31 -13.70
N ALA A 768 -6.97 -11.44 -13.42
CA ALA A 768 -8.05 -11.01 -14.29
C ALA A 768 -8.40 -9.54 -14.03
N TRP A 769 -8.60 -8.78 -15.09
CA TRP A 769 -8.90 -7.35 -15.05
C TRP A 769 -10.03 -6.98 -16.01
N PHE A 770 -10.82 -5.98 -15.63
CA PHE A 770 -11.68 -5.26 -16.54
C PHE A 770 -11.77 -3.80 -16.11
N THR A 771 -11.45 -2.86 -17.00
CA THR A 771 -11.59 -1.42 -16.73
C THR A 771 -12.44 -0.77 -17.79
N GLY A 772 -13.23 0.23 -17.42
CA GLY A 772 -14.17 0.84 -18.35
C GLY A 772 -15.02 1.93 -17.74
N TRP A 773 -16.06 2.31 -18.46
CA TRP A 773 -17.09 3.22 -17.97
C TRP A 773 -18.46 2.85 -18.56
N TYR A 774 -19.51 3.28 -17.86
CA TYR A 774 -20.89 3.19 -18.30
C TYR A 774 -21.42 4.59 -18.63
N GLU A 775 -22.10 4.74 -19.77
CA GLU A 775 -22.76 5.98 -20.17
C GLU A 775 -24.28 5.79 -20.26
N PRO A 776 -25.08 6.51 -19.45
CA PRO A 776 -26.54 6.51 -19.58
C PRO A 776 -27.01 7.34 -20.80
N GLU A 777 -28.25 7.14 -21.22
CA GLU A 777 -28.84 7.80 -22.41
C GLU A 777 -28.95 9.33 -22.24
N ASN A 778 -29.42 9.78 -21.07
CA ASN A 778 -29.65 11.19 -20.73
C ASN A 778 -28.67 11.71 -19.66
N SER A 779 -27.38 11.82 -19.98
CA SER A 779 -26.39 12.36 -19.03
C SER A 779 -26.41 13.89 -18.87
N LYS A 780 -27.42 14.60 -19.41
CA LYS A 780 -27.48 16.07 -19.41
C LYS A 780 -28.12 16.67 -18.15
N ASP A 781 -28.95 15.92 -17.42
CA ASP A 781 -29.54 16.36 -16.14
C ASP A 781 -28.68 15.92 -14.95
N LYS A 782 -27.67 16.75 -14.65
CA LYS A 782 -26.61 16.44 -13.68
C LYS A 782 -27.01 16.49 -12.21
N LYS A 783 -28.18 17.05 -11.88
CA LYS A 783 -28.51 17.41 -10.49
C LYS A 783 -29.40 16.41 -9.74
N ASN A 784 -30.11 15.48 -10.41
CA ASN A 784 -31.07 14.57 -9.75
C ASN A 784 -31.27 13.21 -10.46
N SER A 785 -30.39 12.81 -11.38
CA SER A 785 -30.52 11.55 -12.11
C SER A 785 -30.02 10.35 -11.29
N LYS A 786 -30.86 9.34 -11.08
CA LYS A 786 -30.46 8.00 -10.59
C LYS A 786 -29.45 7.31 -11.52
N ASP A 787 -29.33 7.80 -12.77
CA ASP A 787 -28.47 7.28 -13.81
C ASP A 787 -27.26 8.21 -14.02
N LYS A 788 -26.15 7.87 -13.37
CA LYS A 788 -24.90 8.63 -13.41
C LYS A 788 -23.89 7.94 -14.31
N LYS A 789 -23.15 8.72 -15.11
CA LYS A 789 -21.96 8.22 -15.82
C LYS A 789 -20.92 7.82 -14.78
N ILE A 790 -20.41 6.59 -14.84
CA ILE A 790 -19.45 6.06 -13.88
C ILE A 790 -18.28 5.40 -14.61
N ALA A 791 -17.06 5.58 -14.10
CA ALA A 791 -15.87 4.84 -14.53
C ALA A 791 -15.49 3.83 -13.45
N PHE A 792 -14.97 2.66 -13.84
CA PHE A 792 -14.69 1.59 -12.91
C PHE A 792 -13.51 0.72 -13.34
N ALA A 793 -12.92 0.01 -12.39
CA ALA A 793 -11.94 -1.04 -12.65
C ALA A 793 -12.09 -2.19 -11.65
N CYS A 794 -12.13 -3.41 -12.18
CA CYS A 794 -12.11 -4.67 -11.46
C CYS A 794 -10.75 -5.35 -11.61
N MET A 795 -10.25 -5.92 -10.53
CA MET A 795 -9.10 -6.81 -10.47
C MET A 795 -9.42 -8.02 -9.61
N ILE A 796 -9.13 -9.23 -10.09
CA ILE A 796 -9.15 -10.47 -9.29
C ILE A 796 -7.86 -11.25 -9.57
N THR A 797 -7.04 -11.40 -8.55
CA THR A 797 -5.79 -12.19 -8.59
C THR A 797 -6.08 -13.69 -8.49
N HIS A 798 -5.11 -14.52 -8.87
CA HIS A 798 -5.20 -15.98 -8.72
C HIS A 798 -6.40 -16.62 -9.43
N ALA A 799 -6.79 -16.07 -10.59
CA ALA A 799 -7.78 -16.66 -11.48
C ALA A 799 -7.20 -17.93 -12.14
N ALA A 800 -7.40 -19.08 -11.49
CA ALA A 800 -6.97 -20.39 -11.96
C ALA A 800 -7.82 -20.89 -13.13
N GLY A 801 -7.27 -21.73 -14.02
CA GLY A 801 -8.07 -22.38 -15.06
C GLY A 801 -7.44 -22.44 -16.46
N LYS A 802 -6.11 -22.48 -16.57
CA LYS A 802 -5.36 -22.64 -17.85
C LYS A 802 -5.88 -21.74 -18.99
N GLY A 803 -6.08 -20.45 -18.72
CA GLY A 803 -6.50 -19.46 -19.72
C GLY A 803 -8.00 -19.36 -19.96
N LYS A 804 -8.84 -20.15 -19.27
CA LYS A 804 -10.31 -20.01 -19.33
C LYS A 804 -10.85 -18.86 -18.48
N ASN A 805 -10.16 -18.53 -17.39
CA ASN A 805 -10.54 -17.49 -16.43
C ASN A 805 -9.74 -16.20 -16.71
N THR A 806 -10.20 -15.45 -17.71
CA THR A 806 -9.61 -14.20 -18.21
C THR A 806 -10.33 -12.98 -17.62
N GLY A 807 -9.83 -11.78 -17.90
CA GLY A 807 -10.57 -10.54 -17.62
C GLY A 807 -12.01 -10.53 -18.13
N GLY A 808 -12.27 -11.12 -19.31
CA GLY A 808 -13.58 -11.18 -19.95
C GLY A 808 -14.55 -12.20 -19.36
N SER A 809 -14.04 -13.26 -18.71
CA SER A 809 -14.85 -14.32 -18.09
C SER A 809 -14.91 -14.23 -16.57
N VAL A 810 -14.14 -13.33 -15.95
CA VAL A 810 -14.09 -13.14 -14.49
C VAL A 810 -14.50 -11.71 -14.10
N CYS A 811 -13.72 -10.69 -14.48
CA CYS A 811 -13.97 -9.32 -14.03
C CYS A 811 -15.06 -8.59 -14.83
N ALA A 812 -15.22 -8.88 -16.13
CA ALA A 812 -16.32 -8.33 -16.92
C ALA A 812 -17.70 -8.77 -16.38
N PRO A 813 -17.93 -10.05 -15.99
CA PRO A 813 -19.15 -10.46 -15.29
C PRO A 813 -19.39 -9.75 -13.95
N VAL A 814 -18.34 -9.44 -13.17
CA VAL A 814 -18.49 -8.63 -11.93
C VAL A 814 -19.04 -7.25 -12.26
N ALA A 815 -18.47 -6.58 -13.26
CA ALA A 815 -18.93 -5.26 -13.69
C ALA A 815 -20.34 -5.31 -14.31
N ALA A 816 -20.66 -6.34 -15.09
CA ALA A 816 -21.99 -6.53 -15.66
C ALA A 816 -23.06 -6.76 -14.58
N GLU A 817 -22.76 -7.58 -13.58
CA GLU A 817 -23.63 -7.81 -12.43
C GLU A 817 -23.86 -6.52 -11.63
N MET A 818 -22.80 -5.75 -11.37
CA MET A 818 -22.89 -4.45 -10.69
C MET A 818 -23.80 -3.48 -11.46
N LEU A 819 -23.64 -3.39 -12.78
CA LEU A 819 -24.48 -2.53 -13.61
C LEU A 819 -25.93 -3.01 -13.69
N ASN A 820 -26.17 -4.33 -13.73
CA ASN A 820 -27.52 -4.89 -13.65
C ASN A 820 -28.22 -4.49 -12.34
N ARG A 821 -27.52 -4.62 -11.21
CA ARG A 821 -28.05 -4.23 -9.89
C ARG A 821 -28.41 -2.76 -9.83
N LEU A 822 -27.55 -1.90 -10.40
CA LEU A 822 -27.77 -0.46 -10.37
C LEU A 822 -28.90 0.01 -11.27
N TYR A 823 -29.05 -0.58 -12.46
CA TYR A 823 -29.88 -0.02 -13.53
C TYR A 823 -31.03 -0.92 -14.00
N ASN A 824 -31.10 -2.19 -13.59
CA ASN A 824 -32.15 -3.13 -14.00
C ASN A 824 -33.06 -3.64 -12.87
N GLU A 825 -32.74 -3.41 -11.59
CA GLU A 825 -33.51 -3.97 -10.46
C GLU A 825 -34.98 -3.50 -10.33
N ASN A 826 -35.41 -2.49 -11.10
CA ASN A 826 -36.82 -2.08 -11.15
C ASN A 826 -37.67 -2.88 -12.17
N GLU A 827 -37.09 -3.80 -12.95
CA GLU A 827 -37.83 -4.58 -13.97
C GLU A 827 -38.15 -6.03 -13.53
N VAL A 828 -37.74 -6.46 -12.33
CA VAL A 828 -37.92 -7.86 -11.85
C VAL A 828 -39.03 -7.97 -10.77
N LYS A 829 -39.90 -6.96 -10.68
CA LYS A 829 -41.15 -7.03 -9.89
C LYS A 829 -42.37 -6.71 -10.76
N GLU A 830 -42.61 -7.54 -11.76
CA GLU A 830 -43.95 -7.78 -12.33
C GLU A 830 -44.16 -9.27 -12.57
#